data_AF-Q9UL03-F1
#
_entry.id   AF-Q9UL03-F1
#
_cell.length_a   1.000
_cell.length_b   1.000
_cell.length_c   1.000
_cell.angle_alpha   90.00
_cell.angle_beta   90.00
_cell.angle_gamma   90.00
#
_symmetry.space_group_name_H-M   'P 1'
#
loop_
_entity.id
_entity.type
_entity.pdbx_description
1 polymer ?
#
loop_
_entity_poly.entity_id
_entity_poly.type
_entity_poly.pdbx_seq_one_letter_code
_entity_poly.pdbx_strand_id
1 'polypeptide(L)'
;MPILLFLIDTSASMNQRSHLGTTYLDTAKGAVETFMKLRARDPASRGDRYMLVTFEEPPYAIKAGWKENHATFMNELKNLQAEGLTTLGQSLRTAFDLLNLNRLVTGIDNYGQGRNPFFLEPAIIITITDGSKLTTTSGVQDELHLPLNSPLPGSELTKEPFRWDQRLFALVLRLPGTMSVESEQLTGVPLDDSAITPMCEVTGGRSYSVCSPRMLNQCLESLVQKVQSGVVINFEKAGPDPSPVEDGQPDISRPFGSQPWHSCHKLIYVRPNPKTGVPIGHWPVPESFWPDQNSPTLPPRTSHPVVKFSCTDCEPMVIDKLPFDKYELEPSPLTQFILERKSPQTCWQVYVSNSAKYSELGHPFGYLKASTALNCVNLFVMPYNYPVLLPLLDDLFKVHKAKPTLKWRQSFESYLKTMPPYYLGPLKKAVRMMGAPNLIADSMEYGLSYSVISYLKKLSQQAKIESDRVIGSVGKKVVQETGIKVRSRSHGLSMAYRKDFQQLLQGISEDVPHRLLDLNMKEYTGFQVALLNKDLKPQTFRNAYDIPRRNLLDHLTRMRSNLLKSTRRFLKGQDEDQVHSVPIAQMGNYQEYLKQVPSPLRELDPDQPRRLHTFGNPFKLDKKGMMIDEADEFVAGPQNKHKRPGEPNMQGIPKRRRCMSPLLRGRQQNPVVNNHIGGKGPPAPTTQAQPDLIKPLPLHKISETTNDSIIHDVVENHVADQLSSDITPNAMDTEFSASSPASLLERPTNHMEALGHDHLGTNDLTVGGFLENHEEPRDKEQCAEENIPASSLNKGKKLMHCRSHEEVNTELKAQIMKEIRKPGRKYERIFTLLKHVQGSLQTRLIFLQNVIKEASRFKKRMLIEQLENFLDEIHRRANQINHINSN
;
A
#
# COMPACT_ATOMS: atom_id res chain seq x y z
N MET A 1 2.56 4.98 -18.20
CA MET A 1 1.74 5.68 -17.18
C MET A 1 1.78 4.88 -15.89
N PRO A 2 1.99 5.49 -14.72
CA PRO A 2 2.17 4.74 -13.48
C PRO A 2 0.85 4.19 -12.91
N ILE A 3 0.92 3.04 -12.26
CA ILE A 3 -0.16 2.47 -11.44
C ILE A 3 0.14 2.80 -9.97
N LEU A 4 -0.82 3.39 -9.27
CA LEU A 4 -0.74 3.76 -7.86
C LEU A 4 -1.73 2.91 -7.09
N LEU A 5 -1.23 1.88 -6.41
CA LEU A 5 -2.02 0.93 -5.65
C LEU A 5 -1.97 1.28 -4.16
N PHE A 6 -3.12 1.61 -3.58
CA PHE A 6 -3.25 1.81 -2.15
C PHE A 6 -3.67 0.50 -1.50
N LEU A 7 -2.80 -0.03 -0.65
CA LEU A 7 -3.08 -1.22 0.15
C LEU A 7 -3.40 -0.78 1.58
N ILE A 8 -4.68 -0.80 1.95
CA ILE A 8 -5.14 -0.28 3.23
C ILE A 8 -5.42 -1.43 4.19
N ASP A 9 -4.77 -1.39 5.35
CA ASP A 9 -5.09 -2.26 6.46
C ASP A 9 -6.52 -1.98 6.95
N THR A 10 -7.37 -3.00 6.87
CA THR A 10 -8.76 -2.98 7.35
C THR A 10 -8.95 -3.93 8.53
N SER A 11 -7.87 -4.26 9.24
CA SER A 11 -7.93 -5.07 10.45
C SER A 11 -8.58 -4.32 11.60
N ALA A 12 -9.12 -5.04 12.58
CA ALA A 12 -9.80 -4.44 13.72
C ALA A 12 -8.90 -3.47 14.53
N SER A 13 -7.57 -3.65 14.51
CA SER A 13 -6.61 -2.77 15.19
C SER A 13 -6.56 -1.36 14.60
N MET A 14 -7.01 -1.17 13.35
CA MET A 14 -7.11 0.14 12.71
C MET A 14 -8.25 1.01 13.28
N ASN A 15 -9.10 0.46 14.16
CA ASN A 15 -10.06 1.25 14.95
C ASN A 15 -9.44 1.98 16.15
N GLN A 16 -8.15 1.77 16.42
CA GLN A 16 -7.43 2.52 17.46
C GLN A 16 -7.53 4.02 17.19
N ARG A 17 -7.77 4.80 18.26
CA ARG A 17 -7.90 6.25 18.19
C ARG A 17 -6.59 6.92 18.55
N SER A 18 -6.19 7.89 17.75
CA SER A 18 -5.10 8.80 18.09
C SER A 18 -5.55 9.83 19.14
N HIS A 19 -4.62 10.61 19.67
CA HIS A 19 -4.92 11.75 20.56
C HIS A 19 -5.82 12.82 19.93
N LEU A 20 -6.00 12.81 18.60
CA LEU A 20 -6.94 13.68 17.88
C LEU A 20 -8.37 13.14 17.86
N GLY A 21 -8.61 11.95 18.41
CA GLY A 21 -9.92 11.28 18.42
C GLY A 21 -10.28 10.56 17.13
N THR A 22 -9.49 10.72 16.06
CA THR A 22 -9.65 10.00 14.78
C THR A 22 -9.11 8.58 14.88
N THR A 23 -9.76 7.63 14.19
CA THR A 23 -9.21 6.27 14.08
C THR A 23 -8.00 6.25 13.14
N TYR A 24 -7.20 5.19 13.22
CA TYR A 24 -6.11 4.97 12.27
C TYR A 24 -6.65 4.77 10.85
N LEU A 25 -7.79 4.07 10.70
CA LEU A 25 -8.46 3.95 9.40
C LEU A 25 -8.91 5.32 8.84
N ASP A 26 -9.47 6.20 9.66
CA ASP A 26 -9.84 7.56 9.21
C ASP A 26 -8.59 8.36 8.78
N THR A 27 -7.49 8.18 9.51
CA THR A 27 -6.20 8.80 9.16
C THR A 27 -5.67 8.25 7.84
N ALA A 28 -5.78 6.93 7.61
CA ALA A 28 -5.40 6.28 6.36
C ALA A 28 -6.24 6.80 5.18
N LYS A 29 -7.57 6.88 5.34
CA LYS A 29 -8.48 7.47 4.33
C LYS A 29 -8.06 8.90 3.99
N GLY A 30 -7.85 9.74 5.02
CA GLY A 30 -7.41 11.12 4.83
C GLY A 30 -6.03 11.24 4.17
N ALA A 31 -5.12 10.31 4.43
CA ALA A 31 -3.80 10.24 3.80
C ALA A 31 -3.92 9.98 2.28
N VAL A 32 -4.76 9.02 1.88
CA VAL A 32 -5.03 8.73 0.46
C VAL A 32 -5.62 9.95 -0.25
N GLU A 33 -6.63 10.59 0.34
CA GLU A 33 -7.23 11.80 -0.26
C GLU A 33 -6.19 12.94 -0.41
N THR A 34 -5.34 13.12 0.60
CA THR A 34 -4.29 14.15 0.59
C THR A 34 -3.23 13.84 -0.45
N PHE A 35 -2.81 12.57 -0.56
CA PHE A 35 -1.88 12.13 -1.59
C PHE A 35 -2.41 12.42 -2.99
N MET A 36 -3.66 12.05 -3.29
CA MET A 36 -4.27 12.29 -4.59
C MET A 36 -4.36 13.80 -4.90
N LYS A 37 -4.68 14.64 -3.91
CA LYS A 37 -4.69 16.11 -4.06
C LYS A 37 -3.30 16.68 -4.32
N LEU A 38 -2.26 16.16 -3.66
CA LEU A 38 -0.87 16.57 -3.88
C LEU A 38 -0.39 16.14 -5.28
N ARG A 39 -0.70 14.90 -5.68
CA ARG A 39 -0.34 14.34 -6.99
C ARG A 39 -1.02 15.07 -8.14
N ALA A 40 -2.29 15.47 -7.99
CA ALA A 40 -3.04 16.24 -8.99
C ALA A 40 -2.43 17.63 -9.31
N ARG A 41 -1.49 18.13 -8.51
CA ARG A 41 -0.74 19.37 -8.79
C ARG A 41 0.32 19.17 -9.88
N ASP A 42 0.79 17.94 -10.08
CA ASP A 42 1.75 17.61 -11.14
C ASP A 42 1.00 17.34 -12.46
N PRO A 43 1.29 18.07 -13.56
CA PRO A 43 0.69 17.81 -14.87
C PRO A 43 0.86 16.37 -15.37
N ALA A 44 1.93 15.68 -14.95
CA ALA A 44 2.18 14.29 -15.32
C ALA A 44 1.18 13.29 -14.70
N SER A 45 0.39 13.72 -13.70
CA SER A 45 -0.59 12.86 -13.01
C SER A 45 -1.83 12.50 -13.83
N ARG A 46 -2.08 13.16 -14.98
CA ARG A 46 -3.29 12.94 -15.79
C ARG A 46 -3.46 11.50 -16.30
N GLY A 47 -2.36 10.77 -16.43
CA GLY A 47 -2.38 9.36 -16.84
C GLY A 47 -2.31 8.37 -15.68
N ASP A 48 -2.25 8.84 -14.43
CA ASP A 48 -2.13 7.96 -13.28
C ASP A 48 -3.36 7.07 -13.14
N ARG A 49 -3.13 5.79 -12.87
CA ARG A 49 -4.18 4.80 -12.62
C ARG A 49 -4.19 4.43 -11.14
N TYR A 50 -5.33 4.59 -10.47
CA TYR A 50 -5.46 4.32 -9.03
C TYR A 50 -6.16 2.99 -8.76
N MET A 51 -5.65 2.23 -7.81
CA MET A 51 -6.27 0.98 -7.34
C MET A 51 -6.37 0.97 -5.82
N LEU A 52 -7.49 0.48 -5.28
CA LEU A 52 -7.73 0.34 -3.84
C LEU A 52 -7.88 -1.14 -3.48
N VAL A 53 -6.98 -1.64 -2.66
CA VAL A 53 -6.95 -3.02 -2.18
C VAL A 53 -6.93 -3.01 -0.64
N THR A 54 -7.62 -3.97 -0.01
CA THR A 54 -7.67 -4.13 1.45
C THR A 54 -7.11 -5.49 1.89
N PHE A 55 -7.07 -5.75 3.20
CA PHE A 55 -6.63 -7.03 3.76
C PHE A 55 -7.70 -8.13 3.76
N GLU A 56 -8.75 -7.97 2.99
CA GLU A 56 -9.76 -9.01 2.83
C GLU A 56 -9.28 -10.12 1.90
N GLU A 57 -9.94 -11.27 1.93
CA GLU A 57 -9.63 -12.37 1.01
C GLU A 57 -10.15 -12.05 -0.41
N PRO A 58 -9.42 -12.40 -1.48
CA PRO A 58 -9.92 -12.32 -2.86
C PRO A 58 -11.24 -13.08 -3.06
N PRO A 59 -12.16 -12.58 -3.92
CA PRO A 59 -12.04 -11.38 -4.76
C PRO A 59 -12.41 -10.07 -4.04
N TYR A 60 -12.85 -10.11 -2.78
CA TYR A 60 -13.40 -8.96 -2.06
C TYR A 60 -12.35 -7.92 -1.63
N ALA A 61 -11.08 -8.34 -1.64
CA ALA A 61 -9.92 -7.47 -1.42
C ALA A 61 -9.89 -6.25 -2.34
N ILE A 62 -10.36 -6.38 -3.59
CA ILE A 62 -10.29 -5.31 -4.60
C ILE A 62 -11.54 -4.44 -4.51
N LYS A 63 -11.39 -3.27 -3.87
CA LYS A 63 -12.49 -2.32 -3.68
C LYS A 63 -12.69 -1.44 -4.90
N ALA A 64 -11.60 -0.98 -5.51
CA ALA A 64 -11.63 -0.24 -6.76
C ALA A 64 -10.45 -0.65 -7.65
N GLY A 65 -10.73 -1.02 -8.90
CA GLY A 65 -9.71 -1.39 -9.90
C GLY A 65 -9.19 -0.16 -10.66
N TRP A 66 -8.06 -0.31 -11.37
CA TRP A 66 -7.44 0.77 -12.15
C TRP A 66 -8.24 1.24 -13.38
N LYS A 67 -9.31 0.53 -13.76
CA LYS A 67 -10.25 0.97 -14.81
C LYS A 67 -11.39 1.83 -14.25
N GLU A 68 -11.57 1.89 -12.94
CA GLU A 68 -12.65 2.63 -12.30
C GLU A 68 -12.39 4.14 -12.31
N ASN A 69 -13.48 4.91 -12.33
CA ASN A 69 -13.37 6.36 -12.25
C ASN A 69 -12.98 6.81 -10.82
N HIS A 70 -12.47 8.03 -10.71
CA HIS A 70 -12.04 8.60 -9.43
C HIS A 70 -13.19 8.71 -8.40
N ALA A 71 -14.43 8.89 -8.83
CA ALA A 71 -15.58 8.99 -7.93
C ALA A 71 -15.92 7.65 -7.28
N THR A 72 -15.87 6.54 -8.03
CA THR A 72 -16.03 5.18 -7.54
C THR A 72 -14.92 4.87 -6.52
N PHE A 73 -13.67 5.16 -6.85
CA PHE A 73 -12.54 4.99 -5.95
C PHE A 73 -12.75 5.72 -4.61
N MET A 74 -13.12 7.00 -4.66
CA MET A 74 -13.34 7.82 -3.46
C MET A 74 -14.55 7.37 -2.65
N ASN A 75 -15.60 6.84 -3.31
CA ASN A 75 -16.77 6.29 -2.62
C ASN A 75 -16.39 5.01 -1.86
N GLU A 76 -15.68 4.09 -2.49
CA GLU A 76 -15.22 2.85 -1.85
C GLU A 76 -14.22 3.14 -0.72
N LEU A 77 -13.32 4.11 -0.90
CA LEU A 77 -12.43 4.58 0.17
C LEU A 77 -13.20 5.06 1.41
N LYS A 78 -14.26 5.85 1.22
CA LYS A 78 -15.09 6.34 2.33
C LYS A 78 -15.82 5.21 3.05
N ASN A 79 -16.25 4.20 2.31
CA ASN A 79 -17.01 3.06 2.81
C ASN A 79 -16.18 1.96 3.49
N LEU A 80 -14.84 2.05 3.49
CA LEU A 80 -14.00 1.07 4.19
C LEU A 80 -14.33 0.98 5.68
N GLN A 81 -14.34 -0.23 6.22
CA GLN A 81 -14.57 -0.53 7.64
C GLN A 81 -13.43 -1.42 8.16
N ALA A 82 -13.01 -1.20 9.40
CA ALA A 82 -11.93 -1.95 10.05
C ALA A 82 -12.51 -3.15 10.82
N GLU A 83 -12.78 -4.25 10.14
CA GLU A 83 -13.41 -5.45 10.72
C GLU A 83 -12.58 -6.74 10.54
N GLY A 84 -11.53 -6.69 9.72
CA GLY A 84 -10.78 -7.87 9.28
C GLY A 84 -9.63 -8.28 10.20
N LEU A 85 -8.80 -9.17 9.65
CA LEU A 85 -7.52 -9.58 10.22
C LEU A 85 -6.36 -8.86 9.50
N THR A 86 -5.18 -8.90 10.10
CA THR A 86 -3.95 -8.28 9.59
C THR A 86 -3.20 -9.27 8.68
N THR A 87 -3.83 -9.68 7.57
CA THR A 87 -3.32 -10.67 6.60
C THR A 87 -2.39 -10.03 5.56
N LEU A 88 -1.41 -9.25 6.02
CA LEU A 88 -0.54 -8.43 5.17
C LEU A 88 0.15 -9.26 4.06
N GLY A 89 0.67 -10.45 4.36
CA GLY A 89 1.38 -11.30 3.39
C GLY A 89 0.51 -11.73 2.20
N GLN A 90 -0.71 -12.22 2.49
CA GLN A 90 -1.68 -12.62 1.47
C GLN A 90 -2.16 -11.42 0.63
N SER A 91 -2.31 -10.26 1.28
CA SER A 91 -2.78 -9.04 0.64
C SER A 91 -1.73 -8.42 -0.28
N LEU A 92 -0.46 -8.40 0.15
CA LEU A 92 0.68 -8.00 -0.68
C LEU A 92 0.85 -8.93 -1.88
N ARG A 93 0.76 -10.24 -1.66
CA ARG A 93 0.75 -11.23 -2.75
C ARG A 93 -0.33 -10.89 -3.77
N THR A 94 -1.57 -10.70 -3.32
CA THR A 94 -2.69 -10.36 -4.19
C THR A 94 -2.40 -9.10 -4.99
N ALA A 95 -1.86 -8.05 -4.36
CA ALA A 95 -1.47 -6.82 -5.03
C ALA A 95 -0.42 -7.06 -6.15
N PHE A 96 0.62 -7.85 -5.87
CA PHE A 96 1.63 -8.20 -6.87
C PHE A 96 1.08 -9.06 -8.01
N ASP A 97 0.25 -10.06 -7.69
CA ASP A 97 -0.43 -10.91 -8.67
C ASP A 97 -1.27 -10.07 -9.64
N LEU A 98 -2.01 -9.08 -9.13
CA LEU A 98 -2.82 -8.18 -9.95
C LEU A 98 -1.96 -7.32 -10.89
N LEU A 99 -0.84 -6.78 -10.40
CA LEU A 99 0.08 -6.02 -11.23
C LEU A 99 0.72 -6.91 -12.30
N ASN A 100 1.17 -8.11 -11.94
CA ASN A 100 1.81 -9.05 -12.87
C ASN A 100 0.83 -9.58 -13.91
N LEU A 101 -0.42 -9.84 -13.53
CA LEU A 101 -1.48 -10.22 -14.45
C LEU A 101 -1.64 -9.15 -15.54
N ASN A 102 -1.66 -7.88 -15.16
CA ASN A 102 -1.72 -6.77 -16.10
C ASN A 102 -0.47 -6.70 -17.00
N ARG A 103 0.73 -6.96 -16.48
CA ARG A 103 1.97 -7.03 -17.28
C ARG A 103 1.99 -8.17 -18.30
N LEU A 104 1.45 -9.33 -17.93
CA LEU A 104 1.32 -10.49 -18.83
C LEU A 104 0.34 -10.21 -19.98
N VAL A 105 -0.71 -9.43 -19.71
CA VAL A 105 -1.65 -8.96 -20.75
C VAL A 105 -0.99 -7.95 -21.68
N THR A 106 -0.21 -7.00 -21.17
CA THR A 106 0.49 -6.01 -21.99
C THR A 106 1.72 -6.58 -22.70
N GLY A 107 2.22 -7.74 -22.27
CA GLY A 107 3.34 -8.45 -22.89
C GLY A 107 4.67 -7.70 -22.79
N ILE A 108 4.83 -6.83 -21.79
CA ILE A 108 6.03 -5.99 -21.64
C ILE A 108 7.25 -6.74 -21.09
N ASP A 109 7.03 -7.86 -20.40
CA ASP A 109 8.10 -8.73 -19.90
C ASP A 109 8.61 -9.66 -21.01
N ASN A 110 9.77 -9.33 -21.56
CA ASN A 110 10.36 -10.00 -22.72
C ASN A 110 11.20 -11.23 -22.32
N TYR A 111 10.57 -12.26 -21.75
CA TYR A 111 11.21 -13.51 -21.29
C TYR A 111 12.14 -14.15 -22.34
N GLY A 112 13.41 -14.41 -21.98
CA GLY A 112 14.47 -14.95 -22.84
C GLY A 112 15.11 -13.96 -23.84
N GLN A 113 14.69 -12.69 -23.88
CA GLN A 113 15.10 -11.72 -24.91
C GLN A 113 15.79 -10.47 -24.32
N GLY A 114 16.55 -10.65 -23.25
CA GLY A 114 17.11 -9.56 -22.45
C GLY A 114 16.04 -8.82 -21.63
N ARG A 115 16.40 -7.73 -20.97
CA ARG A 115 15.47 -6.86 -20.23
C ARG A 115 15.57 -5.43 -20.74
N ASN A 116 14.48 -4.85 -21.23
CA ASN A 116 14.48 -3.50 -21.77
C ASN A 116 14.05 -2.48 -20.72
N PRO A 117 14.94 -1.60 -20.19
CA PRO A 117 14.56 -0.62 -19.18
C PRO A 117 13.47 0.37 -19.64
N PHE A 118 13.28 0.52 -20.95
CA PHE A 118 12.27 1.39 -21.56
C PHE A 118 10.89 0.72 -21.75
N PHE A 119 10.76 -0.59 -21.51
CA PHE A 119 9.47 -1.28 -21.43
C PHE A 119 8.91 -1.19 -20.01
N LEU A 120 8.20 -0.09 -19.75
CA LEU A 120 7.81 0.30 -18.40
C LEU A 120 6.30 0.30 -18.19
N GLU A 121 5.90 -0.33 -17.11
CA GLU A 121 4.58 -0.15 -16.51
C GLU A 121 4.78 0.06 -15.00
N PRO A 122 5.30 1.23 -14.62
CA PRO A 122 5.78 1.46 -13.27
C PRO A 122 4.62 1.40 -12.29
N ALA A 123 4.80 0.67 -11.21
CA ALA A 123 3.78 0.53 -10.17
C ALA A 123 4.34 0.93 -8.81
N ILE A 124 3.55 1.68 -8.04
CA ILE A 124 3.88 2.05 -6.68
C ILE A 124 2.77 1.56 -5.76
N ILE A 125 3.14 0.71 -4.82
CA ILE A 125 2.25 0.21 -3.78
C ILE A 125 2.49 1.07 -2.54
N ILE A 126 1.44 1.73 -2.05
CA ILE A 126 1.45 2.50 -0.81
C ILE A 126 0.61 1.72 0.21
N THR A 127 1.28 1.03 1.12
CA THR A 127 0.63 0.30 2.21
C THR A 127 0.44 1.21 3.40
N ILE A 128 -0.76 1.27 3.97
CA ILE A 128 -1.04 2.01 5.22
C ILE A 128 -1.51 1.01 6.26
N THR A 129 -0.77 0.89 7.35
CA THR A 129 -1.01 -0.09 8.43
C THR A 129 -0.59 0.50 9.78
N ASP A 130 -1.01 -0.11 10.88
CA ASP A 130 -0.56 0.24 12.23
C ASP A 130 0.78 -0.42 12.62
N GLY A 131 1.27 -1.37 11.81
CA GLY A 131 2.51 -2.11 12.07
C GLY A 131 2.42 -3.00 13.31
N SER A 132 1.21 -3.42 13.69
CA SER A 132 0.97 -4.40 14.75
C SER A 132 1.32 -5.82 14.27
N LYS A 133 1.17 -6.80 15.17
CA LYS A 133 1.40 -8.22 14.84
C LYS A 133 0.48 -8.69 13.71
N LEU A 134 1.02 -9.55 12.83
CA LEU A 134 0.26 -10.11 11.72
C LEU A 134 -0.72 -11.14 12.26
N THR A 135 -1.95 -11.14 11.75
CA THR A 135 -2.99 -12.06 12.22
C THR A 135 -3.62 -12.78 11.05
N THR A 136 -3.71 -14.10 11.18
CA THR A 136 -4.31 -15.03 10.22
C THR A 136 -5.35 -15.87 10.93
N THR A 137 -6.19 -16.59 10.18
CA THR A 137 -7.16 -17.53 10.78
C THR A 137 -6.48 -18.64 11.59
N SER A 138 -5.22 -18.97 11.27
CA SER A 138 -4.39 -19.94 12.01
C SER A 138 -3.74 -19.39 13.29
N GLY A 139 -3.74 -18.08 13.50
CA GLY A 139 -3.10 -17.46 14.65
C GLY A 139 -2.31 -16.20 14.33
N VAL A 140 -1.52 -15.76 15.32
CA VAL A 140 -0.63 -14.59 15.21
C VAL A 140 0.70 -15.02 14.60
N GLN A 141 1.19 -14.26 13.63
CA GLN A 141 2.50 -14.46 13.01
C GLN A 141 3.39 -13.26 13.28
N ASP A 142 4.65 -13.52 13.63
CA ASP A 142 5.64 -12.48 13.90
C ASP A 142 6.39 -12.04 12.64
N GLU A 143 6.50 -12.94 11.67
CA GLU A 143 7.24 -12.73 10.42
C GLU A 143 6.29 -12.61 9.22
N LEU A 144 6.67 -11.75 8.27
CA LEU A 144 5.94 -11.58 7.02
C LEU A 144 6.33 -12.69 6.03
N HIS A 145 5.48 -13.71 5.93
CA HIS A 145 5.61 -14.74 4.90
C HIS A 145 4.73 -14.38 3.69
N LEU A 146 5.33 -14.21 2.51
CA LEU A 146 4.57 -14.12 1.27
C LEU A 146 4.53 -15.52 0.65
N PRO A 147 3.34 -16.10 0.41
CA PRO A 147 3.26 -17.38 -0.30
C PRO A 147 3.86 -17.19 -1.70
N LEU A 148 4.90 -17.94 -2.06
CA LEU A 148 5.53 -17.77 -3.39
C LEU A 148 4.78 -18.53 -4.50
N ASN A 149 3.98 -19.52 -4.15
CA ASN A 149 3.23 -20.33 -5.12
C ASN A 149 2.01 -19.55 -5.62
N SER A 150 2.13 -18.92 -6.80
CA SER A 150 0.99 -18.20 -7.37
C SER A 150 0.13 -19.12 -8.20
N PRO A 151 -1.20 -19.07 -8.06
CA PRO A 151 -2.08 -19.79 -8.97
C PRO A 151 -2.04 -19.18 -10.38
N LEU A 152 -1.43 -18.00 -10.55
CA LEU A 152 -1.29 -17.37 -11.86
C LEU A 152 -0.30 -18.14 -12.75
N PRO A 153 -0.72 -18.56 -13.95
CA PRO A 153 0.18 -19.12 -14.96
C PRO A 153 1.32 -18.15 -15.29
N GLY A 154 2.55 -18.65 -15.40
CA GLY A 154 3.73 -17.83 -15.70
C GLY A 154 4.44 -17.26 -14.48
N SER A 155 3.93 -17.51 -13.27
CA SER A 155 4.59 -17.10 -12.02
C SER A 155 5.95 -17.75 -11.83
N GLU A 156 6.18 -18.93 -12.41
CA GLU A 156 7.46 -19.64 -12.39
C GLU A 156 8.57 -18.97 -13.21
N LEU A 157 8.24 -18.01 -14.09
CA LEU A 157 9.23 -17.32 -14.91
C LEU A 157 10.05 -16.28 -14.12
N THR A 158 9.64 -15.94 -12.90
CA THR A 158 10.35 -14.99 -12.04
C THR A 158 10.33 -15.48 -10.59
N LYS A 159 11.50 -15.48 -9.93
CA LYS A 159 11.67 -16.08 -8.59
C LYS A 159 10.87 -15.33 -7.52
N GLU A 160 10.84 -14.00 -7.60
CA GLU A 160 10.17 -13.13 -6.64
C GLU A 160 8.80 -12.64 -7.17
N PRO A 161 7.84 -12.32 -6.28
CA PRO A 161 6.47 -12.01 -6.69
C PRO A 161 6.34 -10.63 -7.34
N PHE A 162 7.33 -9.74 -7.23
CA PHE A 162 7.30 -8.40 -7.79
C PHE A 162 8.13 -8.28 -9.07
N ARG A 163 8.14 -7.12 -9.71
CA ARG A 163 8.99 -6.80 -10.88
C ARG A 163 9.83 -5.56 -10.62
N TRP A 164 10.89 -5.37 -11.38
CA TRP A 164 11.88 -4.30 -11.19
C TRP A 164 11.39 -2.85 -11.27
N ASP A 165 10.21 -2.60 -11.83
CA ASP A 165 9.55 -1.29 -11.88
C ASP A 165 8.39 -1.18 -10.88
N GLN A 166 8.27 -2.14 -9.96
CA GLN A 166 7.29 -2.15 -8.87
C GLN A 166 7.98 -1.81 -7.55
N ARG A 167 7.52 -0.77 -6.85
CA ARG A 167 8.11 -0.30 -5.59
C ARG A 167 7.08 -0.27 -4.47
N LEU A 168 7.44 -0.78 -3.29
CA LEU A 168 6.59 -0.80 -2.10
C LEU A 168 7.01 0.26 -1.09
N PHE A 169 6.08 1.13 -0.71
CA PHE A 169 6.24 2.05 0.40
C PHE A 169 5.21 1.74 1.48
N ALA A 170 5.63 1.83 2.75
CA ALA A 170 4.74 1.62 3.89
C ALA A 170 4.64 2.89 4.73
N LEU A 171 3.42 3.31 5.05
CA LEU A 171 3.11 4.32 6.06
C LEU A 171 2.64 3.56 7.30
N VAL A 172 3.55 3.38 8.26
CA VAL A 172 3.26 2.70 9.52
C VAL A 172 2.80 3.74 10.53
N LEU A 173 1.52 3.69 10.89
CA LEU A 173 0.90 4.65 11.80
C LEU A 173 1.26 4.30 13.25
N ARG A 174 2.09 5.12 13.88
CA ARG A 174 2.50 5.05 15.30
C ARG A 174 1.99 6.27 16.07
N LEU A 175 0.74 6.67 15.81
CA LEU A 175 0.15 7.88 16.40
C LEU A 175 -0.30 7.61 17.86
N PRO A 176 0.27 8.28 18.87
CA PRO A 176 -0.08 8.01 20.25
C PRO A 176 -1.54 8.38 20.53
N GLY A 177 -2.23 7.55 21.33
CA GLY A 177 -3.60 7.79 21.78
C GLY A 177 -3.73 8.92 22.80
N THR A 178 -2.63 9.31 23.43
CA THR A 178 -2.51 10.48 24.31
C THR A 178 -1.55 11.50 23.69
N MET A 179 -1.73 12.78 24.00
CA MET A 179 -0.80 13.80 23.51
C MET A 179 0.58 13.55 24.12
N SER A 180 1.58 13.27 23.25
CA SER A 180 2.97 13.23 23.67
C SER A 180 3.44 14.63 24.07
N VAL A 181 4.17 14.74 25.19
CA VAL A 181 4.73 16.00 25.70
C VAL A 181 6.07 16.33 25.01
N GLU A 182 6.56 15.45 24.13
CA GLU A 182 7.86 15.62 23.48
C GLU A 182 7.72 16.29 22.10
N SER A 183 8.27 17.50 21.99
CA SER A 183 8.47 18.19 20.72
C SER A 183 9.67 17.56 19.98
N GLU A 184 9.42 16.62 19.08
CA GLU A 184 10.49 16.05 18.24
C GLU A 184 10.97 17.06 17.18
N GLN A 185 12.21 17.53 17.34
CA GLN A 185 12.99 18.23 16.29
C GLN A 185 13.73 17.23 15.38
N LEU A 186 13.08 16.14 14.98
CA LEU A 186 13.67 15.20 14.02
C LEU A 186 13.55 15.79 12.60
N THR A 187 14.70 16.01 11.95
CA THR A 187 14.85 16.57 10.60
C THR A 187 14.43 15.60 9.48
N GLY A 188 13.74 14.51 9.80
CA GLY A 188 13.23 13.54 8.85
C GLY A 188 12.38 12.48 9.52
N VAL A 189 11.63 11.73 8.71
CA VAL A 189 10.81 10.61 9.20
C VAL A 189 11.69 9.37 9.32
N PRO A 190 11.71 8.70 10.49
CA PRO A 190 12.52 7.49 10.70
C PRO A 190 11.99 6.29 9.91
N LEU A 191 12.87 5.32 9.67
CA LEU A 191 12.49 3.99 9.19
C LEU A 191 11.71 3.27 10.31
N ASP A 192 10.68 2.50 9.96
CA ASP A 192 9.97 1.68 10.94
C ASP A 192 10.60 0.27 11.00
N ASP A 193 10.58 -0.38 12.16
CA ASP A 193 11.05 -1.76 12.35
C ASP A 193 9.85 -2.73 12.39
N SER A 194 9.05 -2.71 11.31
CA SER A 194 7.90 -3.60 11.11
C SER A 194 8.25 -4.73 10.15
N ALA A 195 7.48 -5.82 10.21
CA ALA A 195 7.63 -6.98 9.31
C ALA A 195 7.56 -6.64 7.80
N ILE A 196 6.99 -5.49 7.42
CA ILE A 196 6.92 -5.00 6.04
C ILE A 196 8.22 -4.32 5.56
N THR A 197 9.07 -3.86 6.46
CA THR A 197 10.26 -3.05 6.15
C THR A 197 11.23 -3.76 5.19
N PRO A 198 11.59 -5.04 5.41
CA PRO A 198 12.46 -5.77 4.48
C PRO A 198 11.90 -5.81 3.05
N MET A 199 10.59 -6.01 2.89
CA MET A 199 9.96 -6.04 1.57
C MET A 199 9.96 -4.65 0.90
N CYS A 200 9.82 -3.57 1.68
CA CYS A 200 9.96 -2.21 1.16
C CYS A 200 11.37 -1.98 0.60
N GLU A 201 12.41 -2.42 1.30
CA GLU A 201 13.80 -2.26 0.88
C GLU A 201 14.12 -3.09 -0.38
N VAL A 202 13.71 -4.35 -0.39
CA VAL A 202 13.96 -5.28 -1.50
C VAL A 202 13.34 -4.78 -2.81
N THR A 203 12.18 -4.13 -2.75
CA THR A 203 11.50 -3.55 -3.94
C THR A 203 12.01 -2.15 -4.32
N GLY A 204 13.05 -1.63 -3.67
CA GLY A 204 13.56 -0.26 -3.92
C GLY A 204 12.66 0.86 -3.39
N GLY A 205 11.81 0.54 -2.41
CA GLY A 205 10.98 1.50 -1.68
C GLY A 205 11.48 1.76 -0.26
N ARG A 206 10.57 2.13 0.65
CA ARG A 206 10.90 2.50 2.04
C ARG A 206 9.67 2.45 2.96
N SER A 207 9.86 2.00 4.20
CA SER A 207 8.87 2.17 5.28
C SER A 207 9.09 3.47 6.04
N TYR A 208 7.99 4.09 6.47
CA TYR A 208 7.98 5.34 7.22
C TYR A 208 7.26 5.13 8.54
N SER A 209 7.91 5.43 9.66
CA SER A 209 7.26 5.42 10.97
C SER A 209 6.61 6.78 11.24
N VAL A 210 5.27 6.82 11.23
CA VAL A 210 4.48 8.05 11.29
C VAL A 210 3.97 8.28 12.71
N CYS A 211 4.66 9.11 13.47
CA CYS A 211 4.34 9.42 14.87
C CYS A 211 3.46 10.67 15.05
N SER A 212 3.30 11.49 14.00
CA SER A 212 2.45 12.69 14.03
C SER A 212 1.77 12.98 12.68
N PRO A 213 0.65 13.72 12.67
CA PRO A 213 0.01 14.18 11.43
C PRO A 213 0.92 15.07 10.56
N ARG A 214 1.85 15.80 11.18
CA ARG A 214 2.83 16.61 10.44
C ARG A 214 3.82 15.73 9.69
N MET A 215 4.34 14.69 10.35
CA MET A 215 5.21 13.70 9.70
C MET A 215 4.48 12.97 8.57
N LEU A 216 3.20 12.64 8.76
CA LEU A 216 2.38 12.05 7.70
C LEU A 216 2.38 12.92 6.44
N ASN A 217 2.11 14.22 6.56
CA ASN A 217 2.12 15.12 5.40
C ASN A 217 3.51 15.19 4.72
N GLN A 218 4.60 15.23 5.51
CA GLN A 218 5.96 15.18 4.96
C GLN A 218 6.24 13.87 4.20
N CYS A 219 5.76 12.73 4.72
CA CYS A 219 5.83 11.45 4.02
C CYS A 219 5.07 11.49 2.69
N LEU A 220 3.86 12.02 2.68
CA LEU A 220 3.03 12.10 1.47
C LEU A 220 3.69 12.98 0.40
N GLU A 221 4.25 14.13 0.78
CA GLU A 221 5.02 14.99 -0.14
C GLU A 221 6.25 14.27 -0.70
N SER A 222 7.00 13.57 0.16
CA SER A 222 8.14 12.74 -0.26
C SER A 222 7.73 11.62 -1.21
N LEU A 223 6.61 10.93 -0.94
CA LEU A 223 6.11 9.86 -1.79
C LEU A 223 5.70 10.38 -3.17
N VAL A 224 5.06 11.54 -3.26
CA VAL A 224 4.71 12.17 -4.55
C VAL A 224 5.97 12.45 -5.38
N GLN A 225 7.05 12.92 -4.74
CA GLN A 225 8.34 13.12 -5.42
C GLN A 225 9.00 11.81 -5.85
N LYS A 226 8.69 10.68 -5.20
CA LYS A 226 9.19 9.35 -5.56
C LYS A 226 8.38 8.68 -6.66
N VAL A 227 7.26 9.24 -7.13
CA VAL A 227 6.50 8.77 -8.30
C VAL A 227 7.24 9.08 -9.61
N GLN A 228 8.42 8.51 -9.75
CA GLN A 228 9.30 8.65 -10.91
C GLN A 228 9.34 7.33 -11.69
N SER A 229 9.57 7.42 -12.99
CA SER A 229 9.73 6.26 -13.87
C SER A 229 11.17 5.76 -13.80
N GLY A 230 11.34 4.47 -13.55
CA GLY A 230 12.65 3.83 -13.47
C GLY A 230 12.53 2.36 -13.12
N VAL A 231 13.66 1.65 -13.20
CA VAL A 231 13.78 0.23 -12.83
C VAL A 231 14.87 0.06 -11.79
N VAL A 232 14.66 -0.85 -10.85
CA VAL A 232 15.61 -1.19 -9.81
C VAL A 232 16.60 -2.22 -10.35
N ILE A 233 17.88 -1.95 -10.14
CA ILE A 233 19.00 -2.82 -10.51
C ILE A 233 19.80 -3.14 -9.25
N ASN A 234 20.24 -4.40 -9.12
CA ASN A 234 21.20 -4.79 -8.10
C ASN A 234 22.61 -4.62 -8.67
N PHE A 235 23.35 -3.61 -8.20
CA PHE A 235 24.74 -3.39 -8.60
C PHE A 235 25.67 -4.10 -7.62
N GLU A 236 26.52 -4.99 -8.14
CA GLU A 236 27.49 -5.75 -7.34
C GLU A 236 28.91 -5.53 -7.86
N LYS A 237 29.87 -5.32 -6.96
CA LYS A 237 31.28 -5.19 -7.33
C LYS A 237 31.86 -6.53 -7.76
N ALA A 238 32.57 -6.57 -8.88
CA ALA A 238 33.37 -7.70 -9.34
C ALA A 238 34.85 -7.34 -9.43
N GLY A 239 35.72 -8.23 -8.97
CA GLY A 239 37.17 -8.02 -8.95
C GLY A 239 37.68 -7.22 -7.74
N PRO A 240 38.97 -6.81 -7.75
CA PRO A 240 39.59 -6.10 -6.64
C PRO A 240 39.04 -4.67 -6.48
N ASP A 241 39.25 -4.09 -5.30
CA ASP A 241 38.94 -2.68 -5.05
C ASP A 241 39.88 -1.77 -5.87
N PRO A 242 39.44 -0.56 -6.25
CA PRO A 242 40.30 0.35 -6.99
C PRO A 242 41.46 0.81 -6.10
N SER A 243 42.62 1.07 -6.71
CA SER A 243 43.76 1.65 -5.99
C SER A 243 43.34 2.94 -5.27
N PRO A 244 43.79 3.16 -4.02
CA PRO A 244 43.50 4.37 -3.28
C PRO A 244 44.00 5.61 -4.05
N VAL A 245 43.19 6.67 -4.08
CA VAL A 245 43.56 7.95 -4.70
C VAL A 245 44.70 8.57 -3.88
N GLU A 246 45.82 8.92 -4.51
CA GLU A 246 47.11 9.28 -3.89
C GLU A 246 47.16 10.57 -3.02
N ASP A 247 46.03 11.13 -2.56
CA ASP A 247 45.99 12.44 -1.88
C ASP A 247 45.34 12.43 -0.47
N GLY A 248 45.38 11.32 0.26
CA GLY A 248 44.91 11.25 1.65
C GLY A 248 45.67 10.24 2.51
N GLN A 249 45.95 10.58 3.77
CA GLN A 249 46.56 9.66 4.73
C GLN A 249 45.84 8.31 4.72
N PRO A 250 46.56 7.18 4.85
CA PRO A 250 45.92 5.90 5.03
C PRO A 250 45.25 5.91 6.40
N ASP A 251 43.94 6.19 6.46
CA ASP A 251 43.17 5.86 7.65
C ASP A 251 43.21 4.34 7.81
N ILE A 252 44.02 3.88 8.77
CA ILE A 252 44.30 2.48 9.15
C ILE A 252 43.05 1.83 9.82
N SER A 253 41.85 2.32 9.50
CA SER A 253 40.59 1.89 10.11
C SER A 253 39.51 1.55 9.09
N ARG A 254 39.87 1.30 7.81
CA ARG A 254 38.91 0.72 6.87
C ARG A 254 38.61 -0.73 7.29
N PRO A 255 37.36 -1.07 7.63
CA PRO A 255 37.03 -2.44 7.98
C PRO A 255 37.30 -3.33 6.76
N PHE A 256 38.14 -4.36 6.95
CA PHE A 256 38.24 -5.50 6.03
C PHE A 256 36.86 -6.15 5.98
N GLY A 257 36.09 -5.89 4.93
CA GLY A 257 34.72 -6.37 4.81
C GLY A 257 33.94 -5.74 3.66
N SER A 258 32.73 -6.25 3.43
CA SER A 258 31.82 -5.73 2.41
C SER A 258 31.40 -4.30 2.76
N GLN A 259 31.82 -3.32 1.97
CA GLN A 259 31.40 -1.93 2.13
C GLN A 259 29.98 -1.72 1.55
N PRO A 260 29.19 -0.76 2.06
CA PRO A 260 27.84 -0.49 1.55
C PRO A 260 27.75 -0.16 0.05
N TRP A 261 28.85 0.30 -0.55
CA TRP A 261 28.92 0.58 -1.99
C TRP A 261 29.27 -0.65 -2.84
N HIS A 262 29.70 -1.77 -2.24
CA HIS A 262 30.02 -3.01 -2.97
C HIS A 262 28.77 -3.72 -3.50
N SER A 263 27.63 -3.54 -2.86
CA SER A 263 26.36 -4.14 -3.27
C SER A 263 25.23 -3.16 -2.95
N CYS A 264 24.49 -2.72 -3.97
CA CYS A 264 23.35 -1.84 -3.74
C CYS A 264 22.20 -2.05 -4.73
N HIS A 265 20.98 -2.11 -4.20
CA HIS A 265 19.74 -2.05 -4.97
C HIS A 265 19.35 -0.59 -5.17
N LYS A 266 19.42 -0.10 -6.42
CA LYS A 266 19.14 1.30 -6.73
C LYS A 266 18.40 1.48 -8.04
N LEU A 267 17.59 2.54 -8.08
CA LEU A 267 16.82 2.91 -9.25
C LEU A 267 17.74 3.48 -10.34
N ILE A 268 17.54 3.07 -11.58
CA ILE A 268 17.96 3.85 -12.74
C ILE A 268 16.76 4.61 -13.28
N TYR A 269 16.91 5.91 -13.47
CA TYR A 269 15.84 6.76 -13.98
C TYR A 269 15.67 6.57 -15.47
N VAL A 270 14.45 6.25 -15.89
CA VAL A 270 14.10 6.08 -17.30
C VAL A 270 13.14 7.20 -17.67
N ARG A 271 13.71 8.28 -18.23
CA ARG A 271 12.95 9.48 -18.54
C ARG A 271 12.24 9.33 -19.88
N PRO A 272 10.95 9.70 -19.98
CA PRO A 272 10.26 9.78 -21.26
C PRO A 272 10.95 10.76 -22.20
N ASN A 273 10.96 10.48 -23.50
CA ASN A 273 11.47 11.42 -24.48
C ASN A 273 10.55 12.67 -24.52
N PRO A 274 11.08 13.90 -24.40
CA PRO A 274 10.27 15.13 -24.43
C PRO A 274 9.42 15.29 -25.70
N LYS A 275 9.84 14.70 -26.83
CA LYS A 275 9.14 14.80 -28.13
C LYS A 275 7.97 13.83 -28.25
N THR A 276 8.15 12.58 -27.81
CA THR A 276 7.16 11.50 -28.00
C THR A 276 6.36 11.20 -26.74
N GLY A 277 6.83 11.62 -25.57
CA GLY A 277 6.23 11.28 -24.27
C GLY A 277 6.46 9.82 -23.84
N VAL A 278 7.20 9.02 -24.63
CA VAL A 278 7.47 7.60 -24.37
C VAL A 278 8.98 7.41 -24.15
N PRO A 279 9.42 6.59 -23.18
CA PRO A 279 10.81 6.19 -23.06
C PRO A 279 11.33 5.55 -24.35
N ILE A 280 12.53 5.93 -24.78
CA ILE A 280 13.19 5.34 -25.95
C ILE A 280 14.51 4.76 -25.48
N GLY A 281 14.76 3.50 -25.82
CA GLY A 281 16.06 2.89 -25.73
C GLY A 281 16.33 1.96 -26.90
N HIS A 282 17.56 1.46 -26.96
CA HIS A 282 18.09 0.73 -28.09
C HIS A 282 18.60 -0.65 -27.67
N TRP A 283 19.12 -0.79 -26.45
CA TRP A 283 19.81 -1.99 -26.01
C TRP A 283 19.16 -2.60 -24.76
N PRO A 284 18.91 -3.92 -24.76
CA PRO A 284 18.49 -4.60 -23.55
C PRO A 284 19.67 -4.71 -22.57
N VAL A 285 19.36 -4.90 -21.28
CA VAL A 285 20.27 -5.51 -20.30
C VAL A 285 20.29 -7.03 -20.57
N PRO A 286 21.45 -7.70 -20.59
CA PRO A 286 21.51 -9.13 -20.89
C PRO A 286 20.76 -10.01 -19.87
N GLU A 287 20.35 -11.19 -20.31
CA GLU A 287 19.91 -12.26 -19.40
C GLU A 287 21.08 -12.80 -18.58
N SER A 288 20.77 -13.32 -17.39
CA SER A 288 21.69 -14.06 -16.53
C SER A 288 21.84 -15.53 -16.94
N PHE A 289 21.53 -15.84 -18.19
CA PHE A 289 21.66 -17.16 -18.82
C PHE A 289 21.77 -16.97 -20.33
N TRP A 290 22.37 -17.94 -21.02
CA TRP A 290 22.38 -17.96 -22.47
C TRP A 290 21.07 -18.56 -23.00
N PRO A 291 20.30 -17.87 -23.85
CA PRO A 291 19.09 -18.44 -24.45
C PRO A 291 19.48 -19.58 -25.41
N ASP A 292 19.21 -20.82 -24.99
CA ASP A 292 19.38 -22.01 -25.83
C ASP A 292 18.13 -22.27 -26.67
N GLN A 293 18.30 -22.39 -27.98
CA GLN A 293 17.23 -22.69 -28.93
C GLN A 293 16.71 -24.12 -28.80
N ASN A 294 17.49 -25.01 -28.19
CA ASN A 294 17.09 -26.40 -27.96
C ASN A 294 16.37 -26.61 -26.63
N SER A 295 16.38 -25.62 -25.74
CA SER A 295 15.73 -25.74 -24.44
C SER A 295 14.21 -25.62 -24.58
N PRO A 296 13.42 -26.56 -24.05
CA PRO A 296 11.96 -26.50 -24.14
C PRO A 296 11.35 -25.43 -23.21
N THR A 297 12.11 -24.97 -22.21
CA THR A 297 11.69 -24.06 -21.14
C THR A 297 12.74 -22.97 -20.89
N LEU A 298 12.34 -21.89 -20.21
CA LEU A 298 13.25 -20.82 -19.78
C LEU A 298 13.61 -20.94 -18.29
N PRO A 299 14.87 -20.67 -17.90
CA PRO A 299 15.23 -20.54 -16.49
C PRO A 299 14.49 -19.37 -15.81
N PRO A 300 14.13 -19.50 -14.51
CA PRO A 300 13.48 -18.43 -13.77
C PRO A 300 14.42 -17.23 -13.56
N ARG A 301 13.93 -16.03 -13.88
CA ARG A 301 14.65 -14.76 -13.69
C ARG A 301 14.55 -14.27 -12.25
N THR A 302 15.57 -13.58 -11.75
CA THR A 302 15.42 -12.69 -10.58
C THR A 302 14.62 -11.46 -10.97
N SER A 303 13.82 -10.87 -10.09
CA SER A 303 13.04 -9.67 -10.40
C SER A 303 13.93 -8.49 -10.76
N HIS A 304 15.05 -8.31 -10.05
CA HIS A 304 16.06 -7.30 -10.36
C HIS A 304 17.25 -7.94 -11.10
N PRO A 305 17.73 -7.37 -12.21
CA PRO A 305 18.96 -7.85 -12.83
C PRO A 305 20.15 -7.56 -11.91
N VAL A 306 21.05 -8.53 -11.79
CA VAL A 306 22.32 -8.40 -11.05
C VAL A 306 23.37 -7.92 -12.03
N VAL A 307 23.74 -6.65 -11.92
CA VAL A 307 24.72 -5.98 -12.79
C VAL A 307 26.04 -5.88 -12.03
N LYS A 308 27.02 -6.64 -12.47
CA LYS A 308 28.35 -6.64 -11.88
C LYS A 308 29.21 -5.54 -12.48
N PHE A 309 29.86 -4.71 -11.68
CA PHE A 309 30.75 -3.65 -12.17
C PHE A 309 32.21 -3.93 -11.78
N SER A 310 33.14 -3.66 -12.69
CA SER A 310 34.57 -3.78 -12.44
C SER A 310 35.16 -2.43 -12.08
N CYS A 311 35.95 -2.38 -10.99
CA CYS A 311 36.64 -1.17 -10.54
C CYS A 311 37.91 -0.86 -11.34
N THR A 312 38.18 -1.56 -12.44
CA THR A 312 39.29 -1.26 -13.35
C THR A 312 38.93 -0.06 -14.21
N ASP A 313 39.66 1.04 -14.04
CA ASP A 313 39.44 2.26 -14.82
C ASP A 313 39.69 2.01 -16.31
N CYS A 314 38.68 2.32 -17.14
CA CYS A 314 38.72 2.21 -18.59
C CYS A 314 38.34 3.55 -19.24
N GLU A 315 38.85 3.82 -20.44
CA GLU A 315 38.38 4.96 -21.23
C GLU A 315 37.01 4.68 -21.88
N PRO A 316 36.06 5.62 -21.83
CA PRO A 316 34.75 5.47 -22.43
C PRO A 316 34.87 5.43 -23.97
N MET A 317 34.46 4.32 -24.59
CA MET A 317 34.48 4.16 -26.04
C MET A 317 33.13 4.57 -26.65
N VAL A 318 33.16 5.45 -27.65
CA VAL A 318 31.99 5.89 -28.42
C VAL A 318 32.38 6.04 -29.89
N ILE A 319 31.50 5.62 -30.81
CA ILE A 319 31.63 5.80 -32.25
C ILE A 319 30.48 6.65 -32.77
N ASP A 320 30.75 7.49 -33.76
CA ASP A 320 29.74 8.34 -34.39
C ASP A 320 28.56 7.54 -34.94
N LYS A 321 27.34 8.05 -34.72
CA LYS A 321 26.06 7.49 -35.20
C LYS A 321 25.65 6.13 -34.61
N LEU A 322 26.47 5.48 -33.77
CA LEU A 322 26.02 4.30 -33.05
C LEU A 322 25.14 4.72 -31.87
N PRO A 323 23.88 4.26 -31.78
CA PRO A 323 23.03 4.60 -30.65
C PRO A 323 23.52 3.92 -29.36
N PHE A 324 23.37 4.62 -28.24
CA PHE A 324 23.58 4.09 -26.90
C PHE A 324 22.49 4.63 -25.97
N ASP A 325 22.24 3.93 -24.87
CA ASP A 325 21.29 4.39 -23.86
C ASP A 325 22.02 4.94 -22.64
N LYS A 326 21.47 5.99 -22.03
CA LYS A 326 22.04 6.64 -20.85
C LYS A 326 20.98 6.77 -19.78
N TYR A 327 21.21 6.14 -18.64
CA TYR A 327 20.32 6.17 -17.48
C TYR A 327 21.05 6.75 -16.27
N GLU A 328 20.42 7.71 -15.59
CA GLU A 328 20.95 8.30 -14.36
C GLU A 328 20.66 7.37 -13.17
N LEU A 329 21.66 7.15 -12.31
CA LEU A 329 21.49 6.35 -11.09
C LEU A 329 20.93 7.21 -9.96
N GLU A 330 20.06 6.61 -9.15
CA GLU A 330 19.64 7.16 -7.87
C GLU A 330 20.84 7.35 -6.92
N PRO A 331 20.92 8.49 -6.20
CA PRO A 331 21.94 8.71 -5.19
C PRO A 331 22.06 7.56 -4.19
N SER A 332 23.27 7.05 -4.04
CA SER A 332 23.61 5.88 -3.24
C SER A 332 25.08 5.91 -2.80
N PRO A 333 25.50 5.05 -1.85
CA PRO A 333 26.90 4.89 -1.49
C PRO A 333 27.81 4.62 -2.70
N LEU A 334 27.35 3.83 -3.69
CA LEU A 334 28.07 3.60 -4.94
C LEU A 334 28.27 4.89 -5.75
N THR A 335 27.20 5.68 -5.94
CA THR A 335 27.33 6.93 -6.69
C THR A 335 28.21 7.93 -5.96
N GLN A 336 28.15 8.00 -4.62
CA GLN A 336 28.99 8.88 -3.82
C GLN A 336 30.46 8.51 -3.98
N PHE A 337 30.78 7.22 -3.85
CA PHE A 337 32.14 6.71 -4.02
C PHE A 337 32.73 7.03 -5.41
N ILE A 338 31.94 6.85 -6.49
CA ILE A 338 32.36 7.20 -7.85
C ILE A 338 32.57 8.72 -8.00
N LEU A 339 31.70 9.55 -7.42
CA LEU A 339 31.80 11.01 -7.51
C LEU A 339 33.00 11.56 -6.71
N GLU A 340 33.32 10.97 -5.56
CA GLU A 340 34.44 11.35 -4.70
C GLU A 340 35.81 11.14 -5.37
N ARG A 341 35.92 10.19 -6.31
CA ARG A 341 37.13 9.96 -7.11
C ARG A 341 37.47 11.12 -8.06
N LYS A 342 36.51 12.02 -8.35
CA LYS A 342 36.70 13.18 -9.24
C LYS A 342 37.31 12.85 -10.61
N SER A 343 37.04 11.65 -11.15
CA SER A 343 37.60 11.13 -12.39
C SER A 343 36.54 10.98 -13.51
N PRO A 344 35.98 12.07 -14.05
CA PRO A 344 34.89 11.99 -15.03
C PRO A 344 35.32 11.43 -16.40
N GLN A 345 36.62 11.26 -16.64
CA GLN A 345 37.16 10.70 -17.88
C GLN A 345 37.30 9.17 -17.83
N THR A 346 37.23 8.55 -16.65
CA THR A 346 37.27 7.09 -16.52
C THR A 346 35.86 6.53 -16.38
N CYS A 347 35.71 5.25 -16.72
CA CYS A 347 34.47 4.52 -16.56
C CYS A 347 34.73 3.09 -16.07
N TRP A 348 33.72 2.50 -15.45
CA TRP A 348 33.75 1.15 -14.90
C TRP A 348 32.81 0.25 -15.67
N GLN A 349 33.37 -0.76 -16.34
CA GLN A 349 32.59 -1.65 -17.19
C GLN A 349 31.61 -2.50 -16.37
N VAL A 350 30.44 -2.76 -16.96
CA VAL A 350 29.39 -3.57 -16.35
C VAL A 350 29.09 -4.86 -17.12
N TYR A 351 28.76 -5.90 -16.37
CA TYR A 351 28.65 -7.30 -16.79
C TYR A 351 27.40 -7.94 -16.20
N VAL A 352 26.91 -8.99 -16.85
CA VAL A 352 25.89 -9.90 -16.29
C VAL A 352 26.43 -11.31 -16.38
N SER A 353 26.53 -11.99 -15.24
CA SER A 353 27.04 -13.37 -15.17
C SER A 353 26.22 -14.30 -16.06
N ASN A 354 26.90 -15.28 -16.68
CA ASN A 354 26.32 -16.28 -17.58
C ASN A 354 25.62 -15.72 -18.84
N SER A 355 25.87 -14.46 -19.19
CA SER A 355 25.36 -13.87 -20.44
C SER A 355 26.12 -14.32 -21.69
N ALA A 356 27.22 -15.07 -21.55
CA ALA A 356 28.00 -15.64 -22.66
C ALA A 356 28.16 -17.16 -22.48
N LYS A 357 28.27 -17.91 -23.58
CA LYS A 357 28.42 -19.38 -23.55
C LYS A 357 29.68 -19.88 -22.84
N TYR A 358 30.78 -19.13 -22.93
CA TYR A 358 32.11 -19.57 -22.49
C TYR A 358 32.76 -18.58 -21.52
N SER A 359 31.97 -17.81 -20.76
CA SER A 359 32.45 -16.88 -19.74
C SER A 359 31.45 -16.80 -18.59
N GLU A 360 31.91 -17.09 -17.38
CA GLU A 360 31.09 -17.03 -16.17
C GLU A 360 30.65 -15.60 -15.83
N LEU A 361 31.54 -14.61 -16.05
CA LEU A 361 31.22 -13.19 -15.85
C LEU A 361 30.42 -12.62 -17.02
N GLY A 362 30.54 -13.22 -18.22
CA GLY A 362 30.04 -12.66 -19.47
C GLY A 362 31.00 -11.62 -20.08
N HIS A 363 30.47 -10.83 -21.01
CA HIS A 363 31.18 -9.71 -21.65
C HIS A 363 30.52 -8.37 -21.30
N PRO A 364 31.26 -7.25 -21.42
CA PRO A 364 30.73 -5.96 -21.00
C PRO A 364 29.62 -5.50 -21.94
N PHE A 365 28.50 -5.05 -21.36
CA PHE A 365 27.35 -4.54 -22.10
C PHE A 365 27.13 -3.03 -21.87
N GLY A 366 28.01 -2.40 -21.11
CA GLY A 366 27.91 -1.00 -20.73
C GLY A 366 28.98 -0.59 -19.73
N TYR A 367 28.84 0.61 -19.18
CA TYR A 367 29.72 1.11 -18.11
C TYR A 367 29.04 2.15 -17.23
N LEU A 368 29.52 2.29 -16.00
CA LEU A 368 29.20 3.38 -15.07
C LEU A 368 30.19 4.53 -15.26
N LYS A 369 29.68 5.76 -15.33
CA LYS A 369 30.50 6.97 -15.51
C LYS A 369 29.91 8.17 -14.77
N ALA A 370 30.76 8.91 -14.06
CA ALA A 370 30.39 10.19 -13.45
C ALA A 370 30.06 11.25 -14.53
N SER A 371 29.08 12.12 -14.25
CA SER A 371 28.83 13.27 -15.12
C SER A 371 30.02 14.22 -15.10
N THR A 372 30.24 14.97 -16.18
CA THR A 372 31.30 16.00 -16.24
C THR A 372 31.13 17.07 -15.16
N ALA A 373 29.88 17.32 -14.74
CA ALA A 373 29.54 18.24 -13.65
C ALA A 373 29.70 17.62 -12.25
N LEU A 374 30.07 16.34 -12.14
CA LEU A 374 30.23 15.58 -10.89
C LEU A 374 29.01 15.65 -9.96
N ASN A 375 27.81 15.69 -10.53
CA ASN A 375 26.55 15.78 -9.79
C ASN A 375 25.73 14.47 -9.79
N CYS A 376 26.03 13.56 -10.72
CA CYS A 376 25.35 12.27 -10.83
C CYS A 376 26.26 11.24 -11.51
N VAL A 377 25.88 9.97 -11.36
CA VAL A 377 26.52 8.85 -12.07
C VAL A 377 25.51 8.28 -13.05
N ASN A 378 25.98 7.89 -14.23
CA ASN A 378 25.13 7.35 -15.28
C ASN A 378 25.59 5.95 -15.66
N LEU A 379 24.62 5.07 -15.90
CA LEU A 379 24.81 3.80 -16.60
C LEU A 379 24.64 4.04 -18.09
N PHE A 380 25.69 3.78 -18.85
CA PHE A 380 25.65 3.74 -20.31
C PHE A 380 25.45 2.29 -20.75
N VAL A 381 24.39 2.01 -21.50
CA VAL A 381 24.10 0.69 -22.06
C VAL A 381 24.47 0.70 -23.54
N MET A 382 25.34 -0.24 -23.91
CA MET A 382 25.99 -0.36 -25.20
C MET A 382 25.63 -1.72 -25.84
N PRO A 383 25.92 -1.93 -27.13
CA PRO A 383 25.86 -3.27 -27.70
C PRO A 383 26.69 -4.27 -26.87
N TYR A 384 26.25 -5.53 -26.83
CA TYR A 384 26.94 -6.56 -26.07
C TYR A 384 28.39 -6.77 -26.57
N ASN A 385 29.35 -6.83 -25.65
CA ASN A 385 30.78 -6.92 -25.97
C ASN A 385 31.26 -5.77 -26.88
N TYR A 386 30.83 -4.55 -26.58
CA TYR A 386 31.20 -3.35 -27.33
C TYR A 386 32.73 -3.13 -27.50
N PRO A 387 33.64 -3.52 -26.59
CA PRO A 387 35.07 -3.33 -26.80
C PRO A 387 35.63 -4.09 -28.01
N VAL A 388 34.98 -5.19 -28.41
CA VAL A 388 35.31 -5.93 -29.63
C VAL A 388 34.56 -5.37 -30.84
N LEU A 389 33.29 -5.02 -30.67
CA LEU A 389 32.45 -4.52 -31.78
C LEU A 389 32.90 -3.16 -32.29
N LEU A 390 33.18 -2.21 -31.39
CA LEU A 390 33.47 -0.83 -31.77
C LEU A 390 34.70 -0.75 -32.69
N PRO A 391 35.87 -1.36 -32.39
CA PRO A 391 36.99 -1.38 -33.32
C PRO A 391 36.66 -1.98 -34.69
N LEU A 392 35.85 -3.04 -34.74
CA LEU A 392 35.41 -3.64 -36.01
C LEU A 392 34.55 -2.66 -36.82
N LEU A 393 33.62 -1.95 -36.20
CA LEU A 393 32.81 -0.96 -36.89
C LEU A 393 33.64 0.25 -37.32
N ASP A 394 34.58 0.71 -36.48
CA ASP A 394 35.45 1.83 -36.81
C ASP A 394 36.34 1.51 -38.03
N ASP A 395 36.95 0.32 -38.06
CA ASP A 395 37.73 -0.20 -39.18
C ASP A 395 36.88 -0.32 -40.46
N LEU A 396 35.63 -0.81 -40.35
CA LEU A 396 34.72 -0.89 -41.48
C LEU A 396 34.46 0.47 -42.14
N PHE A 397 34.21 1.51 -41.33
CA PHE A 397 33.83 2.83 -41.84
C PHE A 397 35.05 3.67 -42.22
N LYS A 398 36.13 3.68 -41.42
CA LYS A 398 37.32 4.51 -41.65
C LYS A 398 38.29 3.90 -42.65
N VAL A 399 38.54 2.59 -42.57
CA VAL A 399 39.56 1.91 -43.40
C VAL A 399 38.93 1.32 -44.65
N HIS A 400 37.81 0.61 -44.49
CA HIS A 400 37.19 -0.14 -45.58
C HIS A 400 36.07 0.60 -46.34
N LYS A 401 35.72 1.83 -45.95
CA LYS A 401 34.67 2.65 -46.60
C LYS A 401 33.36 1.87 -46.80
N ALA A 402 32.92 1.15 -45.76
CA ALA A 402 31.74 0.28 -45.76
C ALA A 402 31.77 -0.92 -46.73
N LYS A 403 32.95 -1.31 -47.24
CA LYS A 403 33.16 -2.50 -48.07
C LYS A 403 33.99 -3.55 -47.31
N PRO A 404 33.35 -4.47 -46.55
CA PRO A 404 34.07 -5.39 -45.68
C PRO A 404 34.99 -6.33 -46.46
N THR A 405 36.24 -6.47 -46.02
CA THR A 405 37.17 -7.48 -46.55
C THR A 405 36.78 -8.88 -46.06
N LEU A 406 37.28 -9.94 -46.71
CA LEU A 406 37.02 -11.32 -46.27
C LEU A 406 37.47 -11.56 -44.82
N LYS A 407 38.66 -11.05 -44.46
CA LYS A 407 39.20 -11.13 -43.10
C LYS A 407 38.31 -10.39 -42.09
N TRP A 408 37.87 -9.18 -42.44
CA TRP A 408 36.95 -8.42 -41.59
C TRP A 408 35.63 -9.16 -41.38
N ARG A 409 35.07 -9.73 -42.47
CA ARG A 409 33.81 -10.49 -42.42
C ARG A 409 33.93 -11.71 -41.50
N GLN A 410 35.04 -12.45 -41.58
CA GLN A 410 35.32 -13.57 -40.68
C GLN A 410 35.37 -13.15 -39.20
N SER A 411 36.05 -12.03 -38.89
CA SER A 411 36.09 -11.48 -37.53
C SER A 411 34.71 -11.05 -37.03
N PHE A 412 33.92 -10.40 -37.89
CA PHE A 412 32.56 -9.96 -37.56
C PHE A 412 31.61 -11.15 -37.37
N GLU A 413 31.66 -12.16 -38.24
CA GLU A 413 30.89 -13.40 -38.09
C GLU A 413 31.28 -14.17 -36.83
N SER A 414 32.56 -14.15 -36.45
CA SER A 414 33.03 -14.71 -35.18
C SER A 414 32.41 -13.97 -33.98
N TYR A 415 32.42 -12.63 -34.01
CA TYR A 415 31.77 -11.80 -32.99
C TYR A 415 30.27 -12.13 -32.85
N LEU A 416 29.53 -12.22 -33.95
CA LEU A 416 28.10 -12.54 -33.94
C LEU A 416 27.79 -13.88 -33.24
N LYS A 417 28.68 -14.88 -33.33
CA LYS A 417 28.52 -16.18 -32.64
C LYS A 417 28.73 -16.11 -31.12
N THR A 418 29.40 -15.07 -30.62
CA THR A 418 29.68 -14.87 -29.19
C THR A 418 28.63 -14.01 -28.48
N MET A 419 27.78 -13.33 -29.24
CA MET A 419 26.73 -12.42 -28.77
C MET A 419 25.42 -13.17 -28.50
N PRO A 420 24.66 -12.83 -27.44
CA PRO A 420 23.33 -13.39 -27.25
C PRO A 420 22.43 -13.09 -28.46
N PRO A 421 21.73 -14.10 -29.01
CA PRO A 421 20.83 -14.00 -30.16
C PRO A 421 19.97 -12.73 -30.26
N TYR A 422 19.33 -12.35 -29.15
CA TYR A 422 18.38 -11.24 -29.11
C TYR A 422 19.02 -9.85 -29.28
N TYR A 423 20.36 -9.73 -29.22
CA TYR A 423 21.04 -8.48 -29.58
C TYR A 423 21.16 -8.27 -31.09
N LEU A 424 20.94 -9.31 -31.92
CA LEU A 424 21.11 -9.21 -33.36
C LEU A 424 20.13 -8.21 -34.00
N GLY A 425 18.87 -8.21 -33.55
CA GLY A 425 17.84 -7.27 -34.02
C GLY A 425 18.22 -5.79 -33.76
N PRO A 426 18.49 -5.42 -32.50
CA PRO A 426 19.02 -4.09 -32.16
C PRO A 426 20.30 -3.72 -32.92
N LEU A 427 21.24 -4.65 -33.06
CA LEU A 427 22.48 -4.42 -33.81
C LEU A 427 22.23 -4.14 -35.28
N LYS A 428 21.37 -4.92 -35.93
CA LYS A 428 20.97 -4.72 -37.33
C LYS A 428 20.33 -3.34 -37.54
N LYS A 429 19.48 -2.89 -36.61
CA LYS A 429 18.89 -1.54 -36.63
C LYS A 429 19.97 -0.46 -36.48
N ALA A 430 20.90 -0.63 -35.56
CA ALA A 430 22.01 0.31 -35.33
C ALA A 430 22.94 0.42 -36.56
N VAL A 431 23.37 -0.71 -37.14
CA VAL A 431 24.23 -0.76 -38.33
C VAL A 431 23.54 -0.15 -39.56
N ARG A 432 22.22 -0.36 -39.71
CA ARG A 432 21.41 0.31 -40.74
C ARG A 432 21.43 1.84 -40.58
N MET A 433 21.32 2.35 -39.34
CA MET A 433 21.43 3.80 -39.06
C MET A 433 22.83 4.36 -39.34
N MET A 434 23.87 3.54 -39.19
CA MET A 434 25.25 3.94 -39.52
C MET A 434 25.54 3.93 -41.02
N GLY A 435 24.65 3.38 -41.86
CA GLY A 435 24.77 3.39 -43.32
C GLY A 435 25.26 2.09 -43.96
N ALA A 436 25.25 0.97 -43.23
CA ALA A 436 25.63 -0.35 -43.75
C ALA A 436 24.46 -1.37 -43.71
N PRO A 437 23.33 -1.11 -44.39
CA PRO A 437 22.09 -1.89 -44.26
C PRO A 437 22.24 -3.38 -44.60
N ASN A 438 23.19 -3.73 -45.48
CA ASN A 438 23.35 -5.08 -46.02
C ASN A 438 24.42 -5.91 -45.29
N LEU A 439 24.90 -5.44 -44.13
CA LEU A 439 25.97 -6.11 -43.38
C LEU A 439 25.49 -7.41 -42.72
N ILE A 440 24.23 -7.46 -42.31
CA ILE A 440 23.58 -8.59 -41.64
C ILE A 440 22.38 -9.00 -42.51
N ALA A 441 22.38 -10.25 -42.96
CA ALA A 441 21.33 -10.78 -43.83
C ALA A 441 19.95 -10.80 -43.14
N ASP A 442 18.89 -10.62 -43.92
CA ASP A 442 17.52 -10.66 -43.40
C ASP A 442 17.09 -12.05 -42.91
N SER A 443 17.71 -13.12 -43.41
CA SER A 443 17.38 -14.52 -43.07
C SER A 443 17.95 -14.98 -41.71
N MET A 444 18.81 -14.20 -41.05
CA MET A 444 19.34 -14.56 -39.74
C MET A 444 18.35 -14.15 -38.64
N GLU A 445 17.37 -15.00 -38.37
CA GLU A 445 16.51 -14.88 -37.20
C GLU A 445 16.95 -15.88 -36.12
N TYR A 446 17.55 -15.38 -35.05
CA TYR A 446 17.81 -16.19 -33.86
C TYR A 446 16.74 -15.90 -32.82
N GLY A 447 15.70 -16.75 -32.80
CA GLY A 447 14.61 -16.70 -31.83
C GLY A 447 14.83 -17.65 -30.66
N LEU A 448 13.86 -17.66 -29.74
CA LEU A 448 13.69 -18.73 -28.74
C LEU A 448 13.15 -20.01 -29.40
N SER A 449 13.15 -21.12 -28.67
CA SER A 449 12.53 -22.36 -29.14
C SER A 449 11.03 -22.18 -29.40
N TYR A 450 10.48 -22.94 -30.35
CA TYR A 450 9.05 -22.89 -30.69
C TYR A 450 8.16 -23.19 -29.46
N SER A 451 8.57 -24.14 -28.61
CA SER A 451 7.84 -24.49 -27.38
C SER A 451 7.76 -23.31 -26.42
N VAL A 452 8.85 -22.57 -26.22
CA VAL A 452 8.88 -21.38 -25.37
C VAL A 452 8.00 -20.28 -25.95
N ILE A 453 8.09 -20.01 -27.26
CA ILE A 453 7.26 -18.98 -27.92
C ILE A 453 5.77 -19.33 -27.79
N SER A 454 5.41 -20.59 -28.05
CA SER A 454 4.03 -21.07 -27.91
C SER A 454 3.54 -20.97 -26.46
N TYR A 455 4.41 -21.28 -25.50
CA TYR A 455 4.09 -21.16 -24.07
C TYR A 455 3.80 -19.71 -23.67
N LEU A 456 4.68 -18.77 -24.03
CA LEU A 456 4.51 -17.35 -23.74
C LEU A 456 3.25 -16.77 -24.40
N LYS A 457 2.94 -17.16 -25.66
CA LYS A 457 1.68 -16.79 -26.34
C LYS A 457 0.46 -17.31 -25.57
N LYS A 458 0.47 -18.58 -25.15
CA LYS A 458 -0.60 -19.19 -24.35
C LYS A 458 -0.79 -18.48 -23.01
N LEU A 459 0.30 -18.14 -22.32
CA LEU A 459 0.27 -17.40 -21.06
C LEU A 459 -0.39 -16.03 -21.23
N SER A 460 -0.04 -15.27 -22.27
CA SER A 460 -0.65 -13.95 -22.53
C SER A 460 -2.16 -14.06 -22.76
N GLN A 461 -2.62 -15.09 -23.51
CA GLN A 461 -4.05 -15.35 -23.71
C GLN A 461 -4.77 -15.73 -22.41
N GLN A 462 -4.18 -16.60 -21.59
CA GLN A 462 -4.73 -16.96 -20.28
C GLN A 462 -4.80 -15.78 -19.33
N ALA A 463 -3.76 -14.94 -19.30
CA ALA A 463 -3.72 -13.72 -18.52
C ALA A 463 -4.81 -12.73 -18.93
N LYS A 464 -5.14 -12.65 -20.23
CA LYS A 464 -6.24 -11.81 -20.71
C LYS A 464 -7.59 -12.27 -20.14
N ILE A 465 -7.86 -13.58 -20.20
CA ILE A 465 -9.10 -14.17 -19.66
C ILE A 465 -9.20 -13.96 -18.13
N GLU A 466 -8.12 -14.18 -17.40
CA GLU A 466 -8.10 -14.00 -15.95
C GLU A 466 -8.22 -12.52 -15.57
N SER A 467 -7.59 -11.62 -16.32
CA SER A 467 -7.71 -10.17 -16.14
C SER A 467 -9.16 -9.71 -16.31
N ASP A 468 -9.85 -10.17 -17.36
CA ASP A 468 -11.26 -9.85 -17.59
C ASP A 468 -12.16 -10.43 -16.48
N ARG A 469 -11.85 -11.63 -15.97
CA ARG A 469 -12.55 -12.23 -14.82
C ARG A 469 -12.39 -11.37 -13.56
N VAL A 470 -11.16 -10.97 -13.23
CA VAL A 470 -10.86 -10.14 -12.06
C VAL A 470 -11.58 -8.82 -12.17
N ILE A 471 -11.50 -8.13 -13.31
CA ILE A 471 -12.19 -6.86 -13.56
C ILE A 471 -13.71 -7.03 -13.36
N GLY A 472 -14.31 -8.10 -13.87
CA GLY A 472 -15.73 -8.41 -13.67
C GLY A 472 -16.14 -8.78 -12.24
N SER A 473 -15.18 -8.97 -11.32
CA SER A 473 -15.41 -9.27 -9.90
C SER A 473 -15.26 -8.06 -8.98
N VAL A 474 -14.61 -6.98 -9.44
CA VAL A 474 -14.38 -5.75 -8.68
C VAL A 474 -15.72 -5.14 -8.24
N GLY A 475 -15.80 -4.74 -6.97
CA GLY A 475 -17.00 -4.10 -6.40
C GLY A 475 -18.15 -5.06 -6.04
N LYS A 476 -18.02 -6.37 -6.30
CA LYS A 476 -18.98 -7.36 -5.79
C LYS A 476 -18.87 -7.43 -4.27
N LYS A 477 -19.91 -7.01 -3.56
CA LYS A 477 -19.97 -7.12 -2.09
C LYS A 477 -20.24 -8.57 -1.72
N VAL A 478 -19.63 -9.02 -0.62
CA VAL A 478 -20.08 -10.25 0.06
C VAL A 478 -21.58 -10.10 0.27
N VAL A 479 -22.36 -11.07 -0.23
CA VAL A 479 -23.79 -11.14 0.11
C VAL A 479 -23.83 -11.32 1.62
N GLN A 480 -24.02 -10.21 2.34
CA GLN A 480 -24.23 -10.23 3.77
C GLN A 480 -25.52 -11.03 3.98
N GLU A 481 -25.39 -12.29 4.39
CA GLU A 481 -26.47 -13.03 5.02
C GLU A 481 -26.81 -12.31 6.33
N THR A 482 -27.56 -11.22 6.20
CA THR A 482 -28.22 -10.52 7.32
C THR A 482 -29.47 -11.27 7.77
N GLY A 483 -29.76 -12.44 7.18
CA GLY A 483 -30.62 -13.45 7.76
C GLY A 483 -29.77 -14.58 8.31
N ILE A 484 -29.99 -14.97 9.57
CA ILE A 484 -29.61 -16.30 10.02
C ILE A 484 -30.34 -17.26 9.08
N LYS A 485 -29.62 -17.89 8.14
CA LYS A 485 -30.13 -19.12 7.53
C LYS A 485 -30.12 -20.15 8.65
N VAL A 486 -31.23 -20.23 9.37
CA VAL A 486 -31.54 -21.40 10.19
C VAL A 486 -31.74 -22.53 9.19
N ARG A 487 -30.64 -23.16 8.76
CA ARG A 487 -30.73 -24.51 8.23
C ARG A 487 -31.23 -25.34 9.40
N SER A 488 -32.51 -25.68 9.35
CA SER A 488 -33.13 -26.68 10.21
C SER A 488 -32.35 -27.98 10.00
N ARG A 489 -31.32 -28.15 10.82
CA ARG A 489 -30.64 -29.41 11.10
C ARG A 489 -30.69 -29.53 12.61
N SER A 490 -31.56 -30.40 13.08
CA SER A 490 -31.14 -31.30 14.14
C SER A 490 -30.99 -30.74 15.53
N HIS A 491 -32.11 -30.24 16.01
CA HIS A 491 -32.55 -30.18 17.39
C HIS A 491 -31.84 -31.06 18.45
N GLY A 492 -31.51 -30.45 19.57
CA GLY A 492 -31.13 -31.11 20.82
C GLY A 492 -31.48 -30.15 21.97
N LEU A 493 -32.09 -30.68 23.02
CA LEU A 493 -32.73 -29.95 24.12
C LEU A 493 -31.85 -28.84 24.73
N SER A 494 -32.42 -27.65 24.91
CA SER A 494 -31.80 -26.56 25.69
C SER A 494 -31.53 -27.02 27.13
N MET A 495 -30.34 -26.71 27.66
CA MET A 495 -29.94 -26.98 29.04
C MET A 495 -30.91 -26.42 30.10
N ALA A 496 -31.79 -25.49 29.72
CA ALA A 496 -32.74 -24.84 30.62
C ALA A 496 -33.84 -25.75 31.19
N TYR A 497 -33.99 -27.00 30.74
CA TYR A 497 -35.03 -27.93 31.23
C TYR A 497 -34.54 -29.01 32.23
N ARG A 498 -33.26 -29.01 32.61
CA ARG A 498 -32.75 -29.98 33.59
C ARG A 498 -33.19 -29.57 35.00
N LYS A 499 -34.29 -30.17 35.48
CA LYS A 499 -34.83 -30.02 36.85
C LYS A 499 -34.10 -30.86 37.90
N ASP A 500 -33.02 -31.55 37.53
CA ASP A 500 -32.30 -32.44 38.44
C ASP A 500 -30.81 -32.06 38.49
N PHE A 501 -30.35 -31.68 39.68
CA PHE A 501 -28.98 -31.18 39.94
C PHE A 501 -27.92 -32.24 39.62
N GLN A 502 -28.24 -33.53 39.80
CA GLN A 502 -27.35 -34.63 39.44
C GLN A 502 -27.08 -34.73 37.93
N GLN A 503 -28.09 -34.47 37.09
CA GLN A 503 -27.91 -34.51 35.63
C GLN A 503 -27.13 -33.31 35.09
N LEU A 504 -27.07 -32.20 35.84
CA LEU A 504 -26.32 -31.01 35.47
C LEU A 504 -24.83 -31.17 35.81
N LEU A 505 -24.51 -31.89 36.89
CA LEU A 505 -23.14 -32.22 37.28
C LEU A 505 -22.47 -33.26 36.38
N GLN A 506 -23.22 -34.24 35.85
CA GLN A 506 -22.66 -35.24 34.92
C GLN A 506 -22.21 -34.65 33.57
N GLY A 507 -22.69 -33.46 33.18
CA GLY A 507 -22.29 -32.80 31.94
C GLY A 507 -21.01 -31.97 32.03
N ILE A 508 -20.47 -31.76 33.24
CA ILE A 508 -19.33 -30.87 33.47
C ILE A 508 -18.01 -31.67 33.60
N SER A 509 -18.07 -32.98 33.83
CA SER A 509 -16.95 -33.67 34.46
C SER A 509 -16.07 -34.59 33.61
N GLU A 510 -16.42 -35.14 32.44
CA GLU A 510 -15.45 -36.02 31.74
C GLU A 510 -15.77 -36.39 30.28
N ASP A 511 -14.69 -36.60 29.52
CA ASP A 511 -14.54 -36.89 28.09
C ASP A 511 -15.39 -38.05 27.52
N VAL A 512 -16.46 -37.78 26.74
CA VAL A 512 -16.99 -38.73 25.71
C VAL A 512 -17.70 -37.98 24.57
N PRO A 513 -17.36 -38.21 23.27
CA PRO A 513 -18.00 -37.53 22.13
C PRO A 513 -19.28 -38.25 21.65
N HIS A 514 -20.46 -37.62 21.73
CA HIS A 514 -21.72 -38.19 21.22
C HIS A 514 -22.50 -37.26 20.28
N ARG A 515 -23.10 -37.90 19.26
CA ARG A 515 -23.68 -37.40 18.00
C ARG A 515 -25.00 -36.60 18.15
N LEU A 516 -25.28 -35.74 17.16
CA LEU A 516 -26.37 -34.73 17.03
C LEU A 516 -27.57 -35.21 16.16
N LEU A 517 -28.84 -35.21 16.65
CA LEU A 517 -30.11 -35.51 15.91
C LEU A 517 -31.38 -34.92 16.62
N ASP A 518 -32.06 -33.88 16.08
CA ASP A 518 -33.45 -33.71 15.50
C ASP A 518 -34.76 -33.80 16.39
N LEU A 519 -35.73 -32.83 16.31
CA LEU A 519 -36.97 -32.51 17.13
C LEU A 519 -37.98 -31.51 16.45
N ASN A 520 -38.74 -31.90 15.42
CA ASN A 520 -40.14 -31.49 15.14
C ASN A 520 -40.72 -30.10 15.64
N MET A 521 -41.10 -29.20 14.72
CA MET A 521 -41.70 -27.87 14.98
C MET A 521 -43.20 -27.83 15.41
N LYS A 522 -43.90 -28.96 15.59
CA LYS A 522 -45.35 -28.96 15.85
C LYS A 522 -45.77 -28.71 17.32
N GLU A 523 -44.84 -28.55 18.26
CA GLU A 523 -45.17 -28.48 19.70
C GLU A 523 -45.42 -27.06 20.27
N TYR A 524 -45.26 -25.99 19.48
CA TYR A 524 -45.46 -24.62 19.97
C TYR A 524 -46.71 -23.93 19.42
N THR A 525 -47.88 -24.44 19.77
CA THR A 525 -49.12 -23.63 19.70
C THR A 525 -49.07 -22.55 20.79
N GLY A 526 -48.80 -21.30 20.41
CA GLY A 526 -48.82 -20.14 21.33
C GLY A 526 -47.55 -19.29 21.35
N PHE A 527 -46.48 -19.68 20.66
CA PHE A 527 -45.25 -18.89 20.57
C PHE A 527 -44.95 -18.52 19.12
N GLN A 528 -44.71 -17.22 18.88
CA GLN A 528 -44.28 -16.70 17.58
C GLN A 528 -42.82 -16.25 17.74
N VAL A 529 -41.91 -16.85 16.97
CA VAL A 529 -40.52 -16.34 16.89
C VAL A 529 -40.60 -14.95 16.26
N ALA A 530 -40.40 -13.92 17.08
CA ALA A 530 -40.39 -12.55 16.60
C ALA A 530 -39.20 -12.35 15.65
N LEU A 531 -39.48 -12.03 14.40
CA LEU A 531 -38.49 -11.44 13.49
C LEU A 531 -37.90 -10.21 14.17
N LEU A 532 -36.60 -9.98 14.00
CA LEU A 532 -35.91 -8.78 14.48
C LEU A 532 -36.68 -7.55 13.99
N ASN A 533 -37.49 -6.98 14.87
CA ASN A 533 -38.33 -5.84 14.53
C ASN A 533 -37.38 -4.67 14.28
N LYS A 534 -37.30 -4.21 13.03
CA LYS A 534 -36.39 -3.11 12.64
C LYS A 534 -36.72 -1.81 13.39
N ASP A 535 -37.90 -1.74 14.00
CA ASP A 535 -38.38 -0.62 14.80
C ASP A 535 -38.00 -0.71 16.30
N LEU A 536 -37.41 -1.83 16.76
CA LEU A 536 -36.94 -1.95 18.14
C LEU A 536 -35.62 -1.19 18.33
N LYS A 537 -35.68 -0.09 19.09
CA LYS A 537 -34.51 0.71 19.48
C LYS A 537 -33.45 -0.19 20.16
N PRO A 538 -32.15 -0.06 19.82
CA PRO A 538 -31.09 -0.86 20.42
C PRO A 538 -31.08 -0.68 21.95
N GLN A 539 -31.29 -1.76 22.70
CA GLN A 539 -31.12 -1.74 24.16
C GLN A 539 -29.64 -1.49 24.50
N THR A 540 -29.41 -0.49 25.35
CA THR A 540 -28.08 -0.03 25.80
C THR A 540 -27.39 -1.00 26.77
N PHE A 541 -28.15 -1.92 27.36
CA PHE A 541 -27.67 -2.95 28.27
C PHE A 541 -28.02 -4.32 27.69
N ARG A 542 -27.13 -4.89 26.87
CA ARG A 542 -27.18 -6.32 26.56
C ARG A 542 -26.27 -7.07 27.53
N ASN A 543 -26.61 -8.33 27.80
CA ASN A 543 -25.65 -9.23 28.42
C ASN A 543 -24.38 -9.25 27.55
N ALA A 544 -23.19 -9.22 28.16
CA ALA A 544 -21.92 -9.21 27.44
C ALA A 544 -21.81 -10.39 26.45
N TYR A 545 -22.46 -11.51 26.76
CA TYR A 545 -22.54 -12.70 25.90
C TYR A 545 -23.48 -12.56 24.68
N ASP A 546 -24.44 -11.62 24.71
CA ASP A 546 -25.45 -11.41 23.65
C ASP A 546 -25.03 -10.33 22.63
N ILE A 547 -23.85 -9.74 22.80
CA ILE A 547 -23.32 -8.70 21.91
C ILE A 547 -22.64 -9.40 20.72
N PRO A 548 -23.15 -9.26 19.48
CA PRO A 548 -22.46 -9.78 18.31
C PRO A 548 -21.05 -9.22 18.24
N ARG A 549 -20.05 -10.04 17.88
CA ARG A 549 -18.63 -9.64 17.84
C ARG A 549 -18.39 -8.32 17.08
N ARG A 550 -19.11 -8.12 15.96
CA ARG A 550 -19.10 -6.88 15.15
C ARG A 550 -19.46 -5.61 15.93
N ASN A 551 -20.29 -5.74 16.96
CA ASN A 551 -20.77 -4.62 17.76
C ASN A 551 -19.98 -4.45 19.07
N LEU A 552 -19.05 -5.37 19.38
CA LEU A 552 -18.39 -5.42 20.69
C LEU A 552 -17.61 -4.14 20.99
N LEU A 553 -16.88 -3.59 20.02
CA LEU A 553 -16.09 -2.35 20.20
C LEU A 553 -16.99 -1.13 20.45
N ASP A 554 -18.07 -0.98 19.68
CA ASP A 554 -19.03 0.10 19.88
C ASP A 554 -19.73 -0.04 21.24
N HIS A 555 -20.16 -1.26 21.59
CA HIS A 555 -20.80 -1.53 22.88
C HIS A 555 -19.82 -1.34 24.04
N LEU A 556 -18.56 -1.74 23.92
CA LEU A 556 -17.52 -1.48 24.92
C LEU A 556 -17.26 0.01 25.09
N THR A 557 -17.25 0.78 24.02
CA THR A 557 -17.11 2.24 24.07
C THR A 557 -18.30 2.87 24.81
N ARG A 558 -19.53 2.46 24.49
CA ARG A 558 -20.74 2.89 25.20
C ARG A 558 -20.74 2.45 26.67
N MET A 559 -20.39 1.20 26.96
CA MET A 559 -20.27 0.66 28.33
C MET A 559 -19.22 1.43 29.14
N ARG A 560 -18.06 1.73 28.55
CA ARG A 560 -17.01 2.55 29.17
C ARG A 560 -17.48 3.98 29.41
N SER A 561 -18.11 4.60 28.42
CA SER A 561 -18.70 5.94 28.56
C SER A 561 -19.75 5.98 29.66
N ASN A 562 -20.62 4.96 29.73
CA ASN A 562 -21.62 4.82 30.77
C ASN A 562 -20.97 4.62 32.15
N LEU A 563 -19.96 3.76 32.28
CA LEU A 563 -19.23 3.53 33.52
C LEU A 563 -18.54 4.81 34.03
N LEU A 564 -17.89 5.57 33.12
CA LEU A 564 -17.21 6.82 33.45
C LEU A 564 -18.23 7.93 33.79
N LYS A 565 -19.34 8.04 33.06
CA LYS A 565 -20.47 8.95 33.38
C LYS A 565 -21.15 8.56 34.70
N SER A 566 -21.14 7.27 35.08
CA SER A 566 -21.79 6.73 36.27
C SER A 566 -21.26 7.30 37.60
N THR A 567 -20.11 7.98 37.59
CA THR A 567 -19.58 8.69 38.78
C THR A 567 -20.29 10.02 39.08
N ARG A 568 -21.22 10.49 38.22
CA ARG A 568 -21.98 11.73 38.41
C ARG A 568 -23.49 11.55 38.15
N ARG A 569 -24.20 10.91 39.10
CA ARG A 569 -25.68 10.85 39.29
C ARG A 569 -26.54 10.42 38.07
N PHE A 570 -27.39 9.43 38.33
CA PHE A 570 -28.46 8.88 37.48
C PHE A 570 -28.02 8.09 36.24
N LEU A 571 -28.22 6.76 36.31
CA LEU A 571 -28.31 5.85 35.16
C LEU A 571 -29.49 6.32 34.28
N LYS A 572 -29.24 7.22 33.33
CA LYS A 572 -30.16 7.45 32.21
C LYS A 572 -30.05 6.21 31.32
N GLY A 573 -31.12 5.41 31.24
CA GLY A 573 -31.19 4.21 30.41
C GLY A 573 -31.13 4.46 28.89
N GLN A 574 -31.05 5.73 28.47
CA GLN A 574 -30.86 6.15 27.08
C GLN A 574 -29.53 6.88 26.96
N ASP A 575 -28.69 6.37 26.08
CA ASP A 575 -27.44 7.00 25.66
C ASP A 575 -27.79 8.18 24.74
N GLU A 576 -27.49 9.43 25.16
CA GLU A 576 -27.79 10.63 24.35
C GLU A 576 -27.06 10.59 23.00
N ASP A 577 -26.01 9.78 22.86
CA ASP A 577 -25.32 9.53 21.60
C ASP A 577 -26.22 8.85 20.54
N GLN A 578 -27.34 8.21 20.92
CA GLN A 578 -28.33 7.69 19.94
C GLN A 578 -28.97 8.82 19.12
N VAL A 579 -29.11 10.02 19.70
CA VAL A 579 -29.65 11.20 18.98
C VAL A 579 -28.64 11.70 17.94
N HIS A 580 -27.36 11.39 18.12
CA HIS A 580 -26.25 11.83 17.27
C HIS A 580 -25.73 10.75 16.31
N SER A 581 -26.25 9.52 16.37
CA SER A 581 -25.85 8.38 15.51
C SER A 581 -26.83 8.10 14.38
N VAL A 582 -27.70 9.07 14.06
CA VAL A 582 -28.59 9.03 12.89
C VAL A 582 -27.74 9.10 11.61
N PRO A 583 -27.87 8.16 10.66
CA PRO A 583 -27.17 8.21 9.38
C PRO A 583 -27.36 9.56 8.67
N ILE A 584 -26.33 10.06 7.98
CA ILE A 584 -26.39 11.35 7.26
C ILE A 584 -27.59 11.43 6.30
N ALA A 585 -27.99 10.31 5.70
CA ALA A 585 -29.17 10.23 4.83
C ALA A 585 -30.52 10.49 5.53
N GLN A 586 -30.59 10.29 6.86
CA GLN A 586 -31.76 10.58 7.69
C GLN A 586 -31.63 11.93 8.43
N MET A 587 -30.41 12.47 8.54
CA MET A 587 -30.19 13.81 9.07
C MET A 587 -30.77 14.86 8.11
N GLY A 588 -31.74 15.65 8.60
CA GLY A 588 -32.43 16.68 7.80
C GLY A 588 -33.93 16.45 7.59
N ASN A 589 -34.49 15.32 8.03
CA ASN A 589 -35.94 15.09 8.04
C ASN A 589 -36.64 15.83 9.20
N TYR A 590 -36.65 17.16 9.15
CA TYR A 590 -37.24 17.99 10.21
C TYR A 590 -38.76 17.77 10.36
N GLN A 591 -39.45 17.40 9.27
CA GLN A 591 -40.89 17.16 9.29
C GLN A 591 -41.28 15.91 10.09
N GLU A 592 -40.50 14.83 10.04
CA GLU A 592 -40.75 13.67 10.89
C GLU A 592 -40.41 13.93 12.36
N TYR A 593 -39.35 14.71 12.63
CA TYR A 593 -39.01 15.13 13.99
C TYR A 593 -40.18 15.89 14.63
N LEU A 594 -40.75 16.89 13.94
CA LEU A 594 -41.90 17.64 14.45
C LEU A 594 -43.13 16.78 14.75
N LYS A 595 -43.37 15.71 13.96
CA LYS A 595 -44.48 14.78 14.20
C LYS A 595 -44.28 13.93 15.46
N GLN A 596 -43.04 13.75 15.92
CA GLN A 596 -42.69 12.95 17.10
C GLN A 596 -42.49 13.78 18.37
N VAL A 597 -42.39 15.11 18.27
CA VAL A 597 -42.32 16.00 19.44
C VAL A 597 -43.70 16.00 20.13
N PRO A 598 -43.79 15.63 21.42
CA PRO A 598 -45.04 15.72 22.16
C PRO A 598 -45.57 17.14 22.14
N SER A 599 -46.86 17.31 21.81
CA SER A 599 -47.55 18.59 21.87
C SER A 599 -47.41 19.18 23.28
N PRO A 600 -46.94 20.43 23.45
CA PRO A 600 -46.83 21.04 24.78
C PRO A 600 -48.19 21.01 25.50
N LEU A 601 -48.19 20.59 26.76
CA LEU A 601 -49.38 20.62 27.60
C LEU A 601 -49.72 22.08 27.96
N ARG A 602 -50.84 22.56 27.38
CA ARG A 602 -51.59 23.80 27.69
C ARG A 602 -50.85 25.11 27.34
N GLU A 603 -51.42 25.82 26.36
CA GLU A 603 -50.99 27.17 25.95
C GLU A 603 -51.39 28.20 27.03
N LEU A 604 -50.40 28.96 27.50
CA LEU A 604 -50.61 30.21 28.20
C LEU A 604 -50.72 31.30 27.13
N ASP A 605 -51.93 31.87 27.02
CA ASP A 605 -52.29 33.08 26.27
C ASP A 605 -52.57 32.92 24.74
N PRO A 606 -53.85 32.97 24.30
CA PRO A 606 -54.27 32.83 22.89
C PRO A 606 -53.91 33.99 21.94
N ASP A 607 -53.43 35.13 22.45
CA ASP A 607 -53.37 36.39 21.67
C ASP A 607 -51.99 36.76 21.08
N GLN A 608 -51.04 35.82 20.97
CA GLN A 608 -49.72 36.11 20.40
C GLN A 608 -49.35 35.21 19.20
N PRO A 609 -49.29 35.75 17.96
CA PRO A 609 -48.86 34.97 16.81
C PRO A 609 -47.33 34.79 16.85
N ARG A 610 -46.84 33.68 17.41
CA ARG A 610 -45.41 33.35 17.43
C ARG A 610 -45.10 32.10 16.59
N ARG A 611 -44.17 32.28 15.63
CA ARG A 611 -43.59 31.24 14.76
C ARG A 611 -43.22 29.96 15.52
N LEU A 612 -43.74 28.81 15.06
CA LEU A 612 -43.29 27.47 15.50
C LEU A 612 -41.90 27.06 14.96
N HIS A 613 -41.24 27.88 14.11
CA HIS A 613 -40.00 27.51 13.42
C HIS A 613 -38.96 28.64 13.33
N THR A 614 -37.72 28.34 13.68
CA THR A 614 -36.57 29.27 13.68
C THR A 614 -35.78 29.31 12.36
N PHE A 615 -36.06 28.40 11.41
CA PHE A 615 -35.36 28.33 10.13
C PHE A 615 -36.17 28.95 8.98
N GLY A 616 -35.61 29.94 8.27
CA GLY A 616 -36.20 30.60 7.09
C GLY A 616 -36.47 32.10 7.26
N ASN A 617 -36.54 32.81 6.13
CA ASN A 617 -36.65 34.28 6.07
C ASN A 617 -37.77 34.81 6.98
N PRO A 618 -37.46 35.62 8.02
CA PRO A 618 -38.41 36.11 9.01
C PRO A 618 -39.57 36.95 8.46
N PHE A 619 -39.51 37.37 7.19
CA PHE A 619 -40.51 38.23 6.56
C PHE A 619 -41.42 37.51 5.54
N LYS A 620 -41.31 36.19 5.38
CA LYS A 620 -42.22 35.40 4.52
C LYS A 620 -43.27 34.68 5.36
N LEU A 621 -44.38 35.37 5.65
CA LEU A 621 -45.64 34.74 6.05
C LEU A 621 -46.33 34.25 4.77
N ASP A 622 -46.41 32.93 4.59
CA ASP A 622 -47.06 32.34 3.42
C ASP A 622 -48.58 32.57 3.52
N LYS A 623 -49.12 33.27 2.53
CA LYS A 623 -50.39 34.02 2.58
C LYS A 623 -51.60 33.14 2.22
N LYS A 624 -51.70 31.92 2.78
CA LYS A 624 -52.59 30.86 2.24
C LYS A 624 -53.57 30.20 3.21
N GLY A 625 -53.95 30.83 4.32
CA GLY A 625 -54.84 30.19 5.30
C GLY A 625 -55.88 31.04 6.03
N MET A 626 -55.94 32.36 5.83
CA MET A 626 -56.97 33.19 6.48
C MET A 626 -58.18 33.29 5.56
N MET A 627 -59.23 32.56 5.89
CA MET A 627 -60.58 32.80 5.37
C MET A 627 -60.98 34.20 5.82
N ILE A 628 -61.22 35.09 4.86
CA ILE A 628 -61.86 36.39 5.11
C ILE A 628 -63.35 36.14 4.92
N ASP A 629 -64.05 36.22 6.03
CA ASP A 629 -65.51 36.23 6.15
C ASP A 629 -66.05 37.52 5.50
N GLU A 630 -67.14 37.39 4.75
CA GLU A 630 -67.81 38.49 4.05
C GLU A 630 -68.64 39.33 5.03
N ALA A 631 -68.35 40.62 5.18
CA ALA A 631 -69.36 41.63 5.53
C ALA A 631 -68.78 43.06 5.40
N ASP A 632 -69.57 43.91 4.74
CA ASP A 632 -69.64 45.38 4.80
C ASP A 632 -68.44 46.22 4.32
N GLU A 633 -68.48 46.80 3.12
CA GLU A 633 -69.22 48.03 2.76
C GLU A 633 -68.62 49.29 3.43
N PHE A 634 -67.80 50.05 2.68
CA PHE A 634 -67.92 51.51 2.46
C PHE A 634 -66.64 52.14 1.85
N VAL A 635 -66.82 52.61 0.61
CA VAL A 635 -66.51 53.98 0.14
C VAL A 635 -65.06 54.47 -0.10
N ALA A 636 -64.91 54.97 -1.35
CA ALA A 636 -64.00 55.99 -1.88
C ALA A 636 -62.59 55.58 -2.39
N GLY A 637 -62.45 55.57 -3.73
CA GLY A 637 -61.17 55.55 -4.46
C GLY A 637 -60.49 56.94 -4.51
N PRO A 638 -59.79 57.35 -5.60
CA PRO A 638 -59.57 56.64 -6.87
C PRO A 638 -58.19 56.90 -7.56
N GLN A 639 -58.04 56.33 -8.77
CA GLN A 639 -57.20 56.83 -9.89
C GLN A 639 -55.65 56.63 -9.80
N ASN A 640 -54.89 56.24 -10.85
CA ASN A 640 -55.19 56.04 -12.26
C ASN A 640 -53.96 55.44 -13.01
N LYS A 641 -54.24 54.80 -14.16
CA LYS A 641 -53.39 54.60 -15.37
C LYS A 641 -52.22 53.60 -15.30
N HIS A 642 -52.02 52.63 -16.20
CA HIS A 642 -52.66 52.20 -17.47
C HIS A 642 -52.16 50.76 -17.77
N LYS A 643 -53.06 49.79 -18.03
CA LYS A 643 -53.42 49.20 -19.36
C LYS A 643 -52.23 48.66 -20.18
N ARG A 644 -52.23 47.45 -20.77
CA ARG A 644 -53.24 46.38 -20.91
C ARG A 644 -52.56 45.07 -21.41
N PRO A 645 -53.21 43.89 -21.24
CA PRO A 645 -52.67 42.54 -21.51
C PRO A 645 -53.37 41.82 -22.70
N GLY A 646 -52.83 40.66 -23.11
CA GLY A 646 -53.44 39.69 -24.02
C GLY A 646 -52.86 38.27 -23.78
N GLU A 647 -53.73 37.37 -23.34
CA GLU A 647 -53.55 35.99 -22.84
C GLU A 647 -53.33 34.92 -23.98
N PRO A 648 -53.48 33.59 -23.74
CA PRO A 648 -52.65 32.67 -22.93
C PRO A 648 -52.34 31.33 -23.66
N ASN A 649 -51.32 30.55 -23.27
CA ASN A 649 -51.49 29.12 -22.94
C ASN A 649 -50.20 28.45 -22.39
N MET A 650 -50.38 27.72 -21.29
CA MET A 650 -49.74 26.48 -20.84
C MET A 650 -48.19 26.35 -20.68
N GLN A 651 -47.84 26.10 -19.40
CA GLN A 651 -46.81 25.19 -18.86
C GLN A 651 -45.35 25.66 -18.73
N GLY A 652 -44.93 25.82 -17.47
CA GLY A 652 -43.74 25.10 -16.97
C GLY A 652 -42.44 25.87 -16.69
N ILE A 653 -42.40 26.60 -15.56
CA ILE A 653 -41.26 26.74 -14.61
C ILE A 653 -39.88 27.22 -15.15
N PRO A 654 -39.40 28.41 -14.71
CA PRO A 654 -38.00 28.82 -14.89
C PRO A 654 -37.16 28.94 -13.59
N LYS A 655 -35.88 28.58 -13.75
CA LYS A 655 -34.63 29.23 -13.24
C LYS A 655 -34.15 28.99 -11.79
N ARG A 656 -33.01 28.28 -11.68
CA ARG A 656 -31.85 28.72 -10.85
C ARG A 656 -30.48 28.33 -11.47
N ARG A 657 -29.72 29.38 -11.85
CA ARG A 657 -28.23 29.57 -11.90
C ARG A 657 -27.33 28.49 -12.56
N ARG A 658 -26.91 28.72 -13.83
CA ARG A 658 -25.59 29.22 -14.34
C ARG A 658 -24.39 28.28 -14.04
N CYS A 659 -23.94 27.39 -14.93
CA CYS A 659 -23.24 27.55 -16.24
C CYS A 659 -21.72 27.85 -16.04
N MET A 660 -20.72 27.29 -16.75
CA MET A 660 -20.61 26.80 -18.13
C MET A 660 -19.42 25.82 -18.28
N SER A 661 -19.60 24.75 -19.08
CA SER A 661 -18.54 24.13 -19.89
C SER A 661 -18.58 24.78 -21.29
N PRO A 662 -17.47 25.16 -21.93
CA PRO A 662 -17.51 25.56 -23.34
C PRO A 662 -17.00 24.44 -24.25
N LEU A 663 -17.93 23.79 -24.96
CA LEU A 663 -17.68 23.36 -26.33
C LEU A 663 -17.79 24.61 -27.22
N LEU A 664 -16.89 24.77 -28.20
CA LEU A 664 -17.17 25.15 -29.60
C LEU A 664 -15.88 25.62 -30.32
N ARG A 665 -15.63 24.96 -31.46
CA ARG A 665 -15.02 25.43 -32.71
C ARG A 665 -14.33 26.81 -32.71
N GLY A 666 -13.09 26.86 -33.20
CA GLY A 666 -12.50 28.12 -33.66
C GLY A 666 -11.05 27.98 -34.13
N ARG A 667 -10.88 28.02 -35.45
CA ARG A 667 -9.63 28.03 -36.22
C ARG A 667 -8.80 29.29 -35.93
N GLN A 668 -7.48 29.15 -35.90
CA GLN A 668 -6.41 30.13 -36.18
C GLN A 668 -6.61 31.59 -35.72
N GLN A 669 -5.75 32.06 -34.81
CA GLN A 669 -4.94 33.30 -34.98
C GLN A 669 -4.08 33.57 -33.72
N ASN A 670 -2.80 33.86 -33.96
CA ASN A 670 -1.84 34.37 -32.97
C ASN A 670 -2.27 35.76 -32.45
N PRO A 671 -1.99 36.10 -31.19
CA PRO A 671 -1.89 37.49 -30.76
C PRO A 671 -0.43 37.86 -30.46
N VAL A 672 0.10 38.77 -31.28
CA VAL A 672 1.21 39.65 -30.93
C VAL A 672 0.62 40.87 -30.23
N VAL A 673 1.09 41.21 -29.03
CA VAL A 673 1.06 42.60 -28.53
C VAL A 673 2.34 42.89 -27.75
N ASN A 674 3.00 43.95 -28.22
CA ASN A 674 4.18 44.67 -27.72
C ASN A 674 4.32 44.81 -26.19
N ASN A 675 5.58 44.79 -25.74
CA ASN A 675 6.13 45.93 -24.99
C ASN A 675 7.65 46.09 -25.22
N HIS A 676 8.02 47.36 -25.30
CA HIS A 676 9.25 48.02 -25.75
C HIS A 676 10.55 47.64 -25.00
N ILE A 677 11.68 47.58 -25.74
CA ILE A 677 12.91 48.43 -25.63
C ILE A 677 14.11 47.73 -26.30
N GLY A 678 14.68 48.38 -27.34
CA GLY A 678 16.13 48.42 -27.63
C GLY A 678 16.79 47.30 -28.46
N GLY A 679 17.25 47.64 -29.68
CA GLY A 679 18.39 46.95 -30.33
C GLY A 679 18.20 46.64 -31.83
N LYS A 680 18.92 47.36 -32.70
CA LYS A 680 18.82 47.38 -34.17
C LYS A 680 19.68 46.28 -34.85
N GLY A 681 19.18 45.69 -35.95
CA GLY A 681 19.98 44.92 -36.94
C GLY A 681 19.13 44.11 -37.95
N PRO A 682 19.25 44.28 -39.29
CA PRO A 682 18.22 43.90 -40.29
C PRO A 682 18.38 42.51 -40.95
N PRO A 683 17.30 41.91 -41.54
CA PRO A 683 17.31 40.61 -42.23
C PRO A 683 17.28 40.70 -43.78
N ALA A 684 17.64 39.62 -44.47
CA ALA A 684 17.51 39.45 -45.92
C ALA A 684 17.05 38.01 -46.30
N PRO A 685 16.37 37.80 -47.45
CA PRO A 685 15.20 36.91 -47.53
C PRO A 685 15.24 35.80 -48.60
N THR A 686 14.28 34.86 -48.47
CA THR A 686 13.50 34.12 -49.50
C THR A 686 14.18 33.35 -50.65
N THR A 687 13.76 32.08 -50.80
CA THR A 687 13.37 31.53 -52.13
C THR A 687 12.34 30.41 -51.96
N GLN A 688 11.22 30.56 -52.68
CA GLN A 688 10.07 29.66 -52.82
C GLN A 688 10.29 28.66 -53.96
N ALA A 689 9.66 27.49 -53.89
CA ALA A 689 9.16 26.74 -55.06
C ALA A 689 7.86 26.00 -54.68
N GLN A 690 6.90 26.03 -55.61
CA GLN A 690 5.45 25.84 -55.49
C GLN A 690 4.94 24.42 -55.85
N PRO A 691 3.61 24.13 -55.69
CA PRO A 691 2.95 22.81 -55.68
C PRO A 691 2.03 22.51 -56.89
N ASP A 692 1.48 21.28 -56.97
CA ASP A 692 0.27 20.84 -57.73
C ASP A 692 -0.27 19.54 -57.06
N LEU A 693 -1.49 19.38 -56.52
CA LEU A 693 -2.90 19.45 -56.97
C LEU A 693 -3.35 18.28 -57.89
N ILE A 694 -4.33 17.44 -57.44
CA ILE A 694 -5.49 16.89 -58.21
C ILE A 694 -6.44 16.02 -57.31
N LYS A 695 -7.66 16.54 -57.13
CA LYS A 695 -9.06 16.00 -57.02
C LYS A 695 -9.52 14.76 -56.19
N PRO A 696 -10.64 14.91 -55.42
CA PRO A 696 -11.52 13.86 -54.87
C PRO A 696 -12.94 13.82 -55.50
N LEU A 697 -13.72 12.73 -55.32
CA LEU A 697 -15.17 12.57 -55.60
C LEU A 697 -15.80 11.43 -54.72
N PRO A 698 -17.14 11.39 -54.47
CA PRO A 698 -17.70 11.22 -53.11
C PRO A 698 -18.91 10.25 -52.94
N LEU A 699 -19.42 10.19 -51.69
CA LEU A 699 -20.81 9.91 -51.24
C LEU A 699 -21.43 8.49 -51.37
N HIS A 700 -21.82 7.86 -50.24
CA HIS A 700 -23.24 7.57 -49.91
C HIS A 700 -23.47 7.11 -48.45
N LYS A 701 -24.60 7.57 -47.88
CA LYS A 701 -25.16 7.40 -46.51
C LYS A 701 -25.55 5.93 -46.22
N ILE A 702 -25.64 5.44 -44.97
CA ILE A 702 -26.87 5.46 -44.13
C ILE A 702 -26.58 4.90 -42.69
N SER A 703 -27.03 5.68 -41.68
CA SER A 703 -27.52 5.43 -40.30
C SER A 703 -26.83 4.51 -39.24
N GLU A 704 -26.53 5.18 -38.11
CA GLU A 704 -26.86 4.83 -36.70
C GLU A 704 -26.22 3.60 -36.03
N THR A 705 -25.24 3.81 -35.14
CA THR A 705 -25.36 3.62 -33.67
C THR A 705 -24.06 3.97 -32.94
N THR A 706 -24.23 4.59 -31.79
CA THR A 706 -23.25 5.20 -30.87
C THR A 706 -22.31 4.17 -30.22
N ASN A 707 -21.00 4.44 -30.19
CA ASN A 707 -20.10 4.04 -29.09
C ASN A 707 -18.75 4.77 -29.20
N ASP A 708 -18.42 5.55 -28.16
CA ASP A 708 -17.11 6.16 -27.95
C ASP A 708 -16.06 5.07 -27.68
N SER A 709 -14.94 5.10 -28.40
CA SER A 709 -13.73 4.36 -28.07
C SER A 709 -12.52 5.19 -28.46
N ILE A 710 -11.90 5.78 -27.45
CA ILE A 710 -10.63 6.51 -27.54
C ILE A 710 -9.53 5.47 -27.86
N ILE A 711 -8.91 5.64 -29.02
CA ILE A 711 -7.80 4.83 -29.53
C ILE A 711 -6.59 5.02 -28.60
N HIS A 712 -6.18 3.92 -27.97
CA HIS A 712 -4.89 3.79 -27.30
C HIS A 712 -3.86 3.37 -28.38
N ASP A 713 -2.96 4.27 -28.74
CA ASP A 713 -1.79 3.95 -29.57
C ASP A 713 -0.88 3.00 -28.76
N VAL A 714 -0.99 1.70 -29.06
CA VAL A 714 -0.07 0.66 -28.60
C VAL A 714 0.98 0.50 -29.69
N VAL A 715 2.25 0.76 -29.35
CA VAL A 715 3.38 0.35 -30.19
C VAL A 715 3.35 -1.17 -30.27
N GLU A 716 2.88 -1.66 -31.41
CA GLU A 716 2.82 -3.08 -31.77
C GLU A 716 4.25 -3.63 -31.79
N ASN A 717 4.59 -4.47 -30.82
CA ASN A 717 5.73 -5.37 -30.94
C ASN A 717 5.34 -6.43 -31.99
N HIS A 718 5.79 -6.22 -33.22
CA HIS A 718 5.61 -7.16 -34.32
C HIS A 718 6.24 -8.52 -33.99
N VAL A 719 5.40 -9.45 -33.54
CA VAL A 719 5.45 -10.85 -33.97
C VAL A 719 4.36 -10.97 -35.04
N ALA A 720 4.60 -10.38 -36.20
CA ALA A 720 3.70 -10.50 -37.34
C ALA A 720 4.07 -11.76 -38.12
N ASP A 721 3.16 -12.73 -38.05
CA ASP A 721 3.03 -13.83 -38.99
C ASP A 721 3.12 -13.31 -40.44
N GLN A 722 4.01 -13.91 -41.23
CA GLN A 722 3.88 -13.95 -42.68
C GLN A 722 3.75 -15.41 -43.08
N LEU A 723 2.51 -15.87 -43.28
CA LEU A 723 2.14 -17.00 -44.14
C LEU A 723 0.60 -17.09 -44.16
N SER A 724 -0.03 -16.49 -45.16
CA SER A 724 -1.38 -16.84 -45.60
C SER A 724 -1.48 -16.42 -47.07
N SER A 725 -1.26 -17.39 -47.96
CA SER A 725 -1.77 -17.37 -49.32
C SER A 725 -2.98 -18.29 -49.36
N ASP A 726 -4.09 -17.71 -49.82
CA ASP A 726 -5.43 -18.24 -49.97
C ASP A 726 -5.50 -19.67 -50.54
N ILE A 727 -6.50 -20.44 -50.10
CA ILE A 727 -7.45 -21.24 -50.89
C ILE A 727 -8.49 -21.83 -49.92
N THR A 728 -9.74 -21.36 -50.01
CA THR A 728 -10.95 -21.99 -49.46
C THR A 728 -11.43 -23.09 -50.42
N PRO A 729 -12.14 -24.15 -49.97
CA PRO A 729 -13.61 -24.07 -50.00
C PRO A 729 -14.40 -24.88 -48.94
N ASN A 730 -15.53 -24.29 -48.52
CA ASN A 730 -16.84 -24.82 -48.12
C ASN A 730 -17.07 -26.33 -47.85
N ALA A 731 -17.67 -26.63 -46.68
CA ALA A 731 -18.77 -27.59 -46.46
C ALA A 731 -19.36 -27.35 -45.05
N MET A 732 -20.53 -26.72 -44.93
CA MET A 732 -21.86 -27.31 -44.72
C MET A 732 -22.09 -28.00 -43.36
N ASP A 733 -22.90 -27.30 -42.55
CA ASP A 733 -23.74 -27.63 -41.40
C ASP A 733 -24.05 -29.10 -41.08
N THR A 734 -24.02 -29.46 -39.78
CA THR A 734 -25.09 -30.28 -39.16
C THR A 734 -25.10 -30.08 -37.63
N GLU A 735 -26.23 -29.63 -37.07
CA GLU A 735 -26.56 -29.57 -35.64
C GLU A 735 -26.75 -30.98 -35.04
N PHE A 736 -26.40 -31.18 -33.77
CA PHE A 736 -27.12 -32.15 -32.91
C PHE A 736 -27.06 -31.74 -31.43
N SER A 737 -28.25 -31.60 -30.85
CA SER A 737 -28.52 -31.40 -29.42
C SER A 737 -28.72 -32.75 -28.70
N ALA A 738 -28.22 -32.91 -27.48
CA ALA A 738 -28.68 -33.88 -26.46
C ALA A 738 -28.00 -33.55 -25.11
N SER A 739 -28.70 -32.89 -24.18
CA SER A 739 -29.41 -33.48 -23.01
C SER A 739 -28.52 -34.09 -21.92
N SER A 740 -28.58 -33.49 -20.73
CA SER A 740 -28.00 -33.93 -19.44
C SER A 740 -28.49 -35.32 -18.97
N PRO A 741 -27.82 -35.92 -17.97
CA PRO A 741 -28.56 -36.31 -16.78
C PRO A 741 -27.83 -36.05 -15.45
N ALA A 742 -28.64 -35.99 -14.40
CA ALA A 742 -28.28 -35.71 -13.02
C ALA A 742 -27.91 -36.97 -12.21
N SER A 743 -27.23 -36.72 -11.08
CA SER A 743 -27.20 -37.46 -9.81
C SER A 743 -26.58 -38.87 -9.72
N LEU A 744 -25.60 -39.01 -8.80
CA LEU A 744 -25.42 -40.10 -7.81
C LEU A 744 -24.17 -39.75 -6.97
N LEU A 745 -24.29 -39.28 -5.72
CA LEU A 745 -24.38 -40.01 -4.43
C LEU A 745 -23.08 -40.72 -3.99
N GLU A 746 -22.71 -40.41 -2.74
CA GLU A 746 -21.58 -40.87 -1.93
C GLU A 746 -21.52 -42.40 -1.71
N ARG A 747 -20.32 -42.97 -1.58
CA ARG A 747 -19.93 -43.82 -0.42
C ARG A 747 -18.42 -44.16 -0.43
N PRO A 748 -17.77 -44.34 0.74
CA PRO A 748 -16.35 -44.64 0.87
C PRO A 748 -16.08 -46.16 1.02
N THR A 749 -14.86 -46.58 0.71
CA THR A 749 -14.36 -47.95 0.95
C THR A 749 -12.96 -47.92 1.55
N ASN A 750 -12.88 -48.36 2.82
CA ASN A 750 -11.68 -48.94 3.44
C ASN A 750 -11.52 -50.40 2.97
N HIS A 751 -10.30 -50.94 3.14
CA HIS A 751 -9.79 -52.33 3.04
C HIS A 751 -8.62 -52.42 2.05
N MET A 752 -7.52 -53.14 2.26
CA MET A 752 -6.88 -53.80 3.39
C MET A 752 -5.50 -54.26 2.87
N GLU A 753 -4.45 -54.11 3.70
CA GLU A 753 -3.21 -54.91 3.79
C GLU A 753 -2.37 -55.26 2.53
N ALA A 754 -1.10 -54.83 2.54
CA ALA A 754 0.06 -55.69 2.27
C ALA A 754 1.35 -55.07 2.84
N LEU A 755 2.08 -55.90 3.59
CA LEU A 755 3.24 -55.63 4.46
C LEU A 755 4.54 -55.25 3.73
N GLY A 756 5.41 -54.52 4.45
CA GLY A 756 6.83 -54.32 4.13
C GLY A 756 7.55 -53.54 5.25
N HIS A 757 8.01 -54.26 6.28
CA HIS A 757 8.78 -53.81 7.44
C HIS A 757 10.19 -53.32 7.08
N ASP A 758 10.69 -52.28 7.76
CA ASP A 758 11.99 -52.31 8.46
C ASP A 758 12.07 -51.24 9.58
N HIS A 759 12.65 -51.65 10.70
CA HIS A 759 12.52 -51.13 12.08
C HIS A 759 13.79 -50.41 12.59
N LEU A 760 13.64 -49.73 13.75
CA LEU A 760 14.59 -49.25 14.80
C LEU A 760 14.77 -47.71 14.88
N GLY A 761 14.56 -47.00 15.99
CA GLY A 761 14.06 -47.30 17.34
C GLY A 761 13.69 -45.97 18.05
N THR A 762 12.52 -45.87 18.70
CA THR A 762 12.24 -46.05 20.15
C THR A 762 12.93 -45.06 21.08
N ASN A 763 12.19 -44.06 21.59
CA ASN A 763 11.83 -44.01 23.00
C ASN A 763 10.72 -42.98 23.29
N ASP A 764 9.89 -43.40 24.21
CA ASP A 764 8.50 -43.06 24.49
C ASP A 764 8.38 -42.07 25.66
N LEU A 765 7.28 -41.32 25.71
CA LEU A 765 6.37 -41.17 26.87
C LEU A 765 5.66 -39.81 26.95
N THR A 766 4.35 -39.94 26.84
CA THR A 766 3.23 -39.01 27.00
C THR A 766 2.73 -38.88 28.46
N VAL A 767 1.78 -37.93 28.66
CA VAL A 767 0.81 -37.81 29.78
C VAL A 767 1.41 -37.14 31.04
N GLY A 768 0.79 -36.22 31.78
CA GLY A 768 -0.57 -35.69 31.97
C GLY A 768 -0.52 -34.88 33.29
N GLY A 769 -1.43 -33.92 33.50
CA GLY A 769 -1.32 -32.93 34.59
C GLY A 769 -1.44 -33.46 36.02
N PHE A 770 -1.14 -32.61 37.01
CA PHE A 770 -1.98 -32.29 38.19
C PHE A 770 -1.24 -31.33 39.14
N LEU A 771 -2.05 -30.64 39.92
CA LEU A 771 -1.79 -29.53 40.84
C LEU A 771 -1.29 -30.04 42.21
N GLU A 772 -0.67 -29.10 42.97
CA GLU A 772 -0.47 -29.04 44.44
C GLU A 772 0.89 -29.44 45.05
N ASN A 773 1.58 -28.36 45.50
CA ASN A 773 2.09 -28.07 46.85
C ASN A 773 2.96 -29.09 47.60
N HIS A 774 4.12 -28.62 48.08
CA HIS A 774 4.86 -28.92 49.34
C HIS A 774 6.31 -28.45 49.15
N GLU A 775 7.09 -27.87 50.06
CA GLU A 775 6.95 -27.39 51.44
C GLU A 775 8.29 -26.68 51.77
N GLU A 776 8.29 -25.58 52.53
CA GLU A 776 9.51 -25.02 53.17
C GLU A 776 9.52 -25.38 54.67
N PRO A 777 10.71 -25.55 55.30
CA PRO A 777 10.81 -25.95 56.69
C PRO A 777 10.71 -24.75 57.67
N ARG A 778 10.15 -25.06 58.84
CA ARG A 778 9.97 -24.20 60.02
C ARG A 778 11.26 -24.08 60.84
N ASP A 779 11.42 -22.95 61.55
CA ASP A 779 11.93 -22.93 62.93
C ASP A 779 11.36 -21.76 63.76
N LYS A 780 11.31 -21.98 65.09
CA LYS A 780 10.40 -21.41 66.12
C LYS A 780 11.03 -20.28 66.97
N GLU A 781 10.17 -19.47 67.62
CA GLU A 781 10.12 -19.10 69.08
C GLU A 781 9.28 -17.79 69.27
N GLN A 782 8.06 -17.81 69.86
CA GLN A 782 7.63 -17.54 71.26
C GLN A 782 7.93 -16.10 71.78
N CYS A 783 7.04 -15.32 72.43
CA CYS A 783 6.01 -15.61 73.46
C CYS A 783 5.01 -14.44 73.73
N ALA A 784 3.79 -14.81 74.22
CA ALA A 784 2.82 -14.17 75.16
C ALA A 784 2.17 -12.78 74.87
N GLU A 785 0.83 -12.65 74.68
CA GLU A 785 -0.33 -12.62 75.64
C GLU A 785 -0.35 -11.34 76.54
N GLU A 786 -1.41 -10.51 76.67
CA GLU A 786 -2.79 -10.76 77.14
C GLU A 786 -3.81 -9.60 76.88
N ASN A 787 -5.09 -9.96 76.64
CA ASN A 787 -6.39 -9.45 77.19
C ASN A 787 -6.99 -8.02 77.00
N ILE A 788 -7.97 -7.87 76.06
CA ILE A 788 -9.47 -7.73 76.20
C ILE A 788 -10.09 -6.65 77.18
N PRO A 789 -11.27 -5.97 76.96
CA PRO A 789 -11.94 -5.38 75.76
C PRO A 789 -12.86 -4.11 76.05
N ALA A 790 -13.67 -3.74 75.04
CA ALA A 790 -15.01 -3.08 75.11
C ALA A 790 -15.16 -1.54 75.28
N SER A 791 -15.51 -0.84 74.19
CA SER A 791 -16.86 -0.28 73.94
C SER A 791 -16.92 0.55 72.65
N SER A 792 -18.14 0.70 72.12
CA SER A 792 -18.57 0.96 70.75
C SER A 792 -18.41 2.39 70.21
N LEU A 793 -17.96 2.54 68.94
CA LEU A 793 -18.52 3.52 67.99
C LEU A 793 -18.11 3.25 66.51
N ASN A 794 -19.10 3.04 65.66
CA ASN A 794 -19.22 3.38 64.22
C ASN A 794 -17.97 3.34 63.29
N LYS A 795 -17.98 2.45 62.27
CA LYS A 795 -17.78 2.75 60.83
C LYS A 795 -17.61 1.49 59.97
N GLY A 796 -18.41 1.39 58.89
CA GLY A 796 -18.32 0.35 57.89
C GLY A 796 -17.07 0.45 57.00
N LYS A 797 -16.18 -0.53 57.19
CA LYS A 797 -15.31 -1.23 56.23
C LYS A 797 -14.83 -0.47 54.97
N LYS A 798 -13.60 0.05 55.02
CA LYS A 798 -12.72 0.25 53.85
C LYS A 798 -11.62 -0.81 53.85
N LEU A 799 -11.56 -1.57 52.76
CA LEU A 799 -10.59 -2.60 52.43
C LEU A 799 -9.20 -1.97 52.20
N MET A 800 -8.16 -2.53 52.82
CA MET A 800 -6.75 -2.15 52.63
C MET A 800 -6.29 -2.42 51.18
N HIS A 801 -5.65 -1.44 50.54
CA HIS A 801 -5.21 -1.49 49.14
C HIS A 801 -3.68 -1.69 49.08
N CYS A 802 -3.22 -2.82 48.53
CA CYS A 802 -1.82 -2.99 48.10
C CYS A 802 -1.56 -2.08 46.90
N ARG A 803 -0.76 -1.00 47.08
CA ARG A 803 -0.32 -0.12 45.99
C ARG A 803 0.66 -0.86 45.07
N SER A 804 0.50 -0.71 43.75
CA SER A 804 1.46 -1.23 42.77
C SER A 804 2.73 -0.36 42.73
N HIS A 805 3.86 -0.94 42.31
CA HIS A 805 5.13 -0.20 42.18
C HIS A 805 5.02 0.97 41.17
N GLU A 806 4.12 0.88 40.19
CA GLU A 806 3.85 1.95 39.21
C GLU A 806 3.17 3.17 39.82
N GLU A 807 2.22 2.97 40.74
CA GLU A 807 1.53 4.06 41.44
C GLU A 807 2.51 4.87 42.30
N VAL A 808 3.40 4.17 43.03
CA VAL A 808 4.44 4.79 43.86
C VAL A 808 5.40 5.62 43.01
N ASN A 809 5.88 5.06 41.89
CA ASN A 809 6.78 5.78 40.99
C ASN A 809 6.11 7.00 40.33
N THR A 810 4.82 6.92 40.02
CA THR A 810 4.06 8.04 39.45
C THR A 810 3.93 9.19 40.45
N GLU A 811 3.67 8.88 41.72
CA GLU A 811 3.61 9.87 42.80
C GLU A 811 4.99 10.50 43.10
N LEU A 812 6.06 9.68 43.11
CA LEU A 812 7.44 10.16 43.22
C LEU A 812 7.81 11.11 42.06
N LYS A 813 7.44 10.75 40.82
CA LYS A 813 7.67 11.59 39.64
C LYS A 813 7.00 12.95 39.81
N ALA A 814 5.74 12.99 40.26
CA ALA A 814 5.03 14.24 40.50
C ALA A 814 5.70 15.11 41.59
N GLN A 815 6.22 14.51 42.66
CA GLN A 815 6.94 15.23 43.72
C GLN A 815 8.29 15.78 43.23
N ILE A 816 9.06 14.99 42.49
CA ILE A 816 10.35 15.42 41.92
C ILE A 816 10.14 16.56 40.92
N MET A 817 9.15 16.48 40.05
CA MET A 817 8.82 17.55 39.09
C MET A 817 8.43 18.86 39.80
N LYS A 818 7.74 18.78 40.95
CA LYS A 818 7.45 19.95 41.80
C LYS A 818 8.71 20.56 42.40
N GLU A 819 9.65 19.75 42.90
CA GLU A 819 10.91 20.24 43.47
C GLU A 819 11.83 20.85 42.40
N ILE A 820 11.89 20.29 41.18
CA ILE A 820 12.66 20.85 40.06
C ILE A 820 12.16 22.25 39.69
N ARG A 821 10.85 22.50 39.77
CA ARG A 821 10.24 23.81 39.45
C ARG A 821 10.48 24.89 40.50
N LYS A 822 10.82 24.55 41.75
CA LYS A 822 11.03 25.55 42.80
C LYS A 822 12.28 26.39 42.52
N PRO A 823 12.23 27.72 42.71
CA PRO A 823 13.43 28.57 42.65
C PRO A 823 14.37 28.23 43.82
N GLY A 824 15.67 28.10 43.54
CA GLY A 824 16.70 27.81 44.56
C GLY A 824 17.72 26.76 44.14
N ARG A 825 18.77 26.61 44.95
CA ARG A 825 19.90 25.68 44.76
C ARG A 825 19.92 24.50 45.75
N LYS A 826 18.84 24.28 46.50
CA LYS A 826 18.73 23.19 47.48
C LYS A 826 18.12 21.95 46.80
N TYR A 827 18.94 20.94 46.49
CA TYR A 827 18.53 19.75 45.72
C TYR A 827 18.38 18.47 46.54
N GLU A 828 18.71 18.48 47.84
CA GLU A 828 18.72 17.28 48.70
C GLU A 828 17.43 16.48 48.63
N ARG A 829 16.28 17.16 48.64
CA ARG A 829 14.96 16.52 48.58
C ARG A 829 14.72 15.73 47.30
N ILE A 830 15.31 16.15 46.18
CA ILE A 830 15.23 15.42 44.90
C ILE A 830 15.96 14.08 45.04
N PHE A 831 17.16 14.08 45.62
CA PHE A 831 17.94 12.86 45.85
C PHE A 831 17.31 11.93 46.89
N THR A 832 16.63 12.47 47.91
CA THR A 832 15.85 11.65 48.85
C THR A 832 14.70 10.91 48.15
N LEU A 833 14.00 11.58 47.23
CA LEU A 833 12.91 10.97 46.47
C LEU A 833 13.41 9.94 45.45
N LEU A 834 14.54 10.21 44.78
CA LEU A 834 15.17 9.29 43.84
C LEU A 834 15.56 7.94 44.47
N LYS A 835 15.92 7.92 45.77
CA LYS A 835 16.22 6.68 46.51
C LYS A 835 15.01 5.76 46.70
N HIS A 836 13.79 6.29 46.60
CA HIS A 836 12.55 5.52 46.81
C HIS A 836 11.98 4.94 45.50
N VAL A 837 12.63 5.15 44.35
CA VAL A 837 12.16 4.63 43.06
C VAL A 837 12.27 3.10 43.03
N GLN A 838 11.13 2.46 42.78
CA GLN A 838 11.00 1.01 42.74
C GLN A 838 11.08 0.49 41.29
N GLY A 839 11.47 -0.78 41.11
CA GLY A 839 11.55 -1.43 39.79
C GLY A 839 12.96 -1.87 39.40
N SER A 840 13.08 -2.41 38.19
CA SER A 840 14.36 -2.90 37.63
C SER A 840 15.39 -1.79 37.46
N LEU A 841 16.67 -2.15 37.29
CA LEU A 841 17.74 -1.22 36.95
C LEU A 841 17.37 -0.35 35.73
N GLN A 842 16.82 -0.99 34.69
CA GLN A 842 16.30 -0.33 33.49
C GLN A 842 15.25 0.74 33.84
N THR A 843 14.29 0.40 34.71
CA THR A 843 13.22 1.31 35.14
C THR A 843 13.80 2.53 35.86
N ARG A 844 14.78 2.32 36.75
CA ARG A 844 15.46 3.40 37.48
C ARG A 844 16.28 4.31 36.56
N LEU A 845 16.97 3.74 35.56
CA LEU A 845 17.74 4.51 34.57
C LEU A 845 16.82 5.38 33.71
N ILE A 846 15.73 4.82 33.18
CA ILE A 846 14.72 5.56 32.41
C ILE A 846 14.09 6.67 33.27
N PHE A 847 13.80 6.37 34.54
CA PHE A 847 13.25 7.36 35.48
C PHE A 847 14.23 8.53 35.68
N LEU A 848 15.51 8.25 35.88
CA LEU A 848 16.54 9.27 36.10
C LEU A 848 16.82 10.10 34.84
N GLN A 849 16.85 9.50 33.65
CA GLN A 849 16.97 10.21 32.38
C GLN A 849 15.80 11.21 32.16
N ASN A 850 14.58 10.81 32.53
CA ASN A 850 13.42 11.71 32.48
C ASN A 850 13.58 12.91 33.44
N VAL A 851 14.17 12.71 34.61
CA VAL A 851 14.45 13.76 35.59
C VAL A 851 15.53 14.73 35.08
N ILE A 852 16.59 14.22 34.43
CA ILE A 852 17.62 15.03 33.77
C ILE A 852 17.02 15.87 32.65
N LYS A 853 16.15 15.28 31.83
CA LYS A 853 15.44 15.96 30.73
C LYS A 853 14.53 17.09 31.23
N GLU A 854 13.84 16.92 32.36
CA GLU A 854 13.07 18.02 32.95
C GLU A 854 14.01 19.09 33.57
N ALA A 855 15.10 18.69 34.22
CA ALA A 855 16.08 19.65 34.77
C ALA A 855 16.74 20.51 33.67
N SER A 856 16.99 19.93 32.49
CA SER A 856 17.51 20.65 31.32
C SER A 856 16.51 21.68 30.79
N ARG A 857 15.20 21.36 30.83
CA ARG A 857 14.11 22.30 30.47
C ARG A 857 14.12 23.57 31.32
N PHE A 858 14.51 23.47 32.59
CA PHE A 858 14.63 24.61 33.52
C PHE A 858 16.05 25.19 33.62
N LYS A 859 16.98 24.75 32.76
CA LYS A 859 18.38 25.22 32.71
C LYS A 859 19.13 25.12 34.06
N LYS A 860 18.80 24.14 34.90
CA LYS A 860 19.44 23.93 36.21
C LYS A 860 20.78 23.18 36.10
N ARG A 861 21.82 23.82 35.54
CA ARG A 861 23.13 23.19 35.24
C ARG A 861 23.75 22.40 36.41
N MET A 862 23.79 22.98 37.60
CA MET A 862 24.37 22.34 38.80
C MET A 862 23.58 21.09 39.26
N LEU A 863 22.27 21.04 39.00
CA LEU A 863 21.46 19.85 39.28
C LEU A 863 21.72 18.75 38.25
N ILE A 864 21.87 19.12 36.98
CA ILE A 864 22.16 18.18 35.89
C ILE A 864 23.47 17.43 36.16
N GLU A 865 24.53 18.17 36.51
CA GLU A 865 25.83 17.59 36.85
C GLU A 865 25.76 16.62 38.05
N GLN A 866 24.97 16.95 39.09
CA GLN A 866 24.76 16.05 40.22
C GLN A 866 23.92 14.81 39.85
N LEU A 867 22.95 14.94 38.94
CA LEU A 867 22.13 13.82 38.46
C LEU A 867 22.92 12.88 37.53
N GLU A 868 23.81 13.42 36.69
CA GLU A 868 24.72 12.65 35.84
C GLU A 868 25.71 11.85 36.69
N ASN A 869 26.33 12.47 37.68
CA ASN A 869 27.20 11.78 38.65
C ASN A 869 26.45 10.65 39.40
N PHE A 870 25.17 10.87 39.74
CA PHE A 870 24.33 9.85 40.38
C PHE A 870 23.96 8.70 39.42
N LEU A 871 23.79 8.99 38.13
CA LEU A 871 23.55 8.00 37.08
C LEU A 871 24.78 7.08 36.91
N ASP A 872 25.98 7.67 36.91
CA ASP A 872 27.24 6.93 36.82
C ASP A 872 27.50 6.05 38.06
N GLU A 873 27.13 6.52 39.25
CA GLU A 873 27.23 5.73 40.49
C GLU A 873 26.31 4.50 40.46
N ILE A 874 25.09 4.63 39.92
CA ILE A 874 24.17 3.50 39.74
C ILE A 874 24.73 2.50 38.72
N HIS A 875 25.32 2.97 37.61
CA HIS A 875 25.98 2.12 36.62
C HIS A 875 27.17 1.36 37.23
N ARG A 876 28.02 2.03 38.01
CA ARG A 876 29.17 1.41 38.68
C ARG A 876 28.76 0.31 39.66
N ARG A 877 27.74 0.54 40.48
CA ARG A 877 27.24 -0.46 41.44
C ARG A 877 26.63 -1.68 40.76
N ALA A 878 25.90 -1.49 39.65
CA ALA A 878 25.33 -2.59 38.89
C ALA A 878 26.42 -3.47 38.25
N ASN A 879 27.49 -2.86 37.75
CA ASN A 879 28.60 -3.58 37.12
C ASN A 879 29.48 -4.33 38.14
N GLN A 880 29.59 -3.85 39.38
CA GLN A 880 30.37 -4.54 40.44
C GLN A 880 29.68 -5.81 40.97
N ILE A 881 28.35 -5.89 40.93
CA ILE A 881 27.59 -7.06 41.41
C ILE A 881 27.69 -8.24 40.42
N ASN A 882 27.89 -7.97 39.12
CA ASN A 882 28.03 -9.00 38.09
C ASN A 882 29.41 -9.68 38.06
N HIS A 883 30.41 -9.16 38.79
CA HIS A 883 31.76 -9.75 38.85
C HIS A 883 32.00 -10.65 40.08
N ILE A 884 31.05 -10.77 40.99
CA ILE A 884 31.21 -11.55 42.24
C ILE A 884 30.53 -12.94 42.14
N ASN A 885 29.66 -13.16 41.14
CA ASN A 885 28.92 -14.42 40.97
C ASN A 885 29.49 -15.35 39.87
N SER A 886 30.72 -15.10 39.41
CA SER A 886 31.38 -15.86 38.33
C SER A 886 32.67 -16.56 38.76
N ASN A 887 32.86 -16.84 40.05
CA ASN A 887 33.92 -17.69 40.59
C ASN A 887 33.33 -18.81 41.45
#